data_AF-A0A366REV2-F1
#
_entry.id   AF-A0A366REV2-F1
#
_cell.length_a   1.000
_cell.length_b   1.000
_cell.length_c   1.000
_cell.angle_alpha   90.00
_cell.angle_beta   90.00
_cell.angle_gamma   90.00
#
_symmetry.space_group_name_H-M   'P 1'
#
loop_
_entity.id
_entity.type
_entity.pdbx_description
1 polymer ?
#
loop_
_entity_poly.entity_id
_entity_poly.type
_entity_poly.pdbx_seq_one_letter_code
_entity_poly.pdbx_strand_id
1 'polypeptide(L)'
;MLTLQLFFVALAAIFVRLLFTGRRPKNYPPGPPTLPILGNIHLMPKRDAHLQFRKWADEYGPVYSLILGTKPFIVLSSAQAVKDLLDKKSALYSDRQEMYVGQILGSGGLRLLMMGYGQTWRSFRKLVHSLLNVTAAKSYVPYQDLENKQMLYELVTQPDQFLQSIRRYSNALTTTMVFGWRSPIYHDPKLEQLFNGFAEFAEINQTGIAALLDAFPVIRKLPDFLLPVQKKAKELHKKEKDLYLSHWLKAKKDIAAGTIKPCFCVGLAEAQEKGGFDDDQAAYISGTLLEAGSDTTSSTLYAFVQAMLLYPEVQRKAQEEIDKVVGRDRMPTMDDEVDLQYIRACMKETLRWMPTTILGAVPHAVTQDDIYNGYLIPKGAGVLNNVWGIHMDPERHLNPRQFNPERYIDDLQSLADAAANPDASKRDQFTFGAGRRICPGIHVAERSLFLGMSRILWAFNIEPTLDEKGMPVLPDADRLTQGFVCMPEEFPAKIVPRSSEKRDLVVKSWKQAEKEVLDPETKQWLAIVVFAATEARILHLQPENTSNPNHPVEDLSETPHFYGTNPVYSVSSVNMNKLVDNFWEWALGDAPRTPVPYHDDDDLEWVTAVIPMVVTQSMMYYSGEAAMKHIGPRLGPDWDKFKATDLRQFWYLL
;
A
#
# COMPACT_ATOMS: atom_id res chain seq x y z
N MET A 1 38.86 53.26 10.46
CA MET A 1 37.68 53.37 11.34
C MET A 1 36.37 53.10 10.62
N LEU A 2 36.08 53.76 9.48
CA LEU A 2 34.83 53.57 8.73
C LEU A 2 34.59 52.11 8.28
N THR A 3 35.61 51.42 7.79
CA THR A 3 35.54 50.00 7.41
C THR A 3 35.21 49.07 8.58
N LEU A 4 35.75 49.34 9.77
CA LEU A 4 35.49 48.57 10.97
C LEU A 4 34.05 48.81 11.48
N GLN A 5 33.57 50.06 11.42
CA GLN A 5 32.18 50.40 11.75
C GLN A 5 31.18 49.75 10.79
N LEU A 6 31.45 49.79 9.48
CA LEU A 6 30.62 49.11 8.47
C LEU A 6 30.58 47.59 8.68
N PHE A 7 31.72 46.99 9.08
CA PHE A 7 31.77 45.57 9.44
C PHE A 7 30.89 45.23 10.64
N PHE A 8 30.95 46.00 11.74
CA PHE A 8 30.09 45.77 12.91
C PHE A 8 28.61 46.04 12.62
N VAL A 9 28.29 47.05 11.80
CA VAL A 9 26.91 47.30 11.35
C VAL A 9 26.39 46.13 10.51
N ALA A 10 27.20 45.60 9.59
CA ALA A 10 26.85 44.43 8.80
C ALA A 10 26.65 43.18 9.69
N LEU A 11 27.54 42.94 10.65
CA LEU A 11 27.39 41.85 11.62
C LEU A 11 26.13 41.99 12.47
N ALA A 12 25.83 43.21 12.95
CA ALA A 12 24.62 43.48 13.71
C ALA A 12 23.37 43.28 12.85
N ALA A 13 23.37 43.72 11.59
CA ALA A 13 22.26 43.51 10.66
C ALA A 13 22.05 42.00 10.36
N ILE A 14 23.13 41.23 10.18
CA ILE A 14 23.08 39.78 10.01
C ILE A 14 22.53 39.13 11.28
N PHE A 15 23.02 39.51 12.46
CA PHE A 15 22.56 38.98 13.74
C PHE A 15 21.07 39.25 13.95
N VAL A 16 20.63 40.50 13.74
CA VAL A 16 19.21 40.87 13.80
C VAL A 16 18.38 40.07 12.81
N ARG A 17 18.84 39.90 11.56
CA ARG A 17 18.15 39.06 10.57
C ARG A 17 18.05 37.60 11.01
N LEU A 18 19.10 37.05 11.62
CA LEU A 18 19.10 35.68 12.15
C LEU A 18 18.08 35.50 13.29
N LEU A 19 17.92 36.51 14.17
CA LEU A 19 16.92 36.46 15.24
C LEU A 19 15.49 36.30 14.69
N PHE A 20 15.21 36.82 13.49
CA PHE A 20 13.90 36.69 12.85
C PHE A 20 13.69 35.37 12.08
N THR A 21 14.74 34.58 11.84
CA THR A 21 14.63 33.33 11.05
C THR A 21 13.63 32.32 11.62
N GLY A 22 13.61 32.17 12.94
CA GLY A 22 12.71 31.23 13.64
C GLY A 22 11.30 31.78 13.89
N ARG A 23 11.00 33.02 13.47
CA ARG A 23 9.72 33.67 13.77
C ARG A 23 8.64 33.20 12.80
N ARG A 24 7.47 32.82 13.32
CA ARG A 24 6.28 32.54 12.50
C ARG A 24 5.71 33.84 11.89
N PRO A 25 5.56 33.95 10.56
CA PRO A 25 4.82 35.03 9.92
C PRO A 25 3.34 35.05 10.33
N LYS A 26 2.73 36.24 10.43
CA LYS A 26 1.34 36.40 10.91
C LYS A 26 0.29 35.76 9.98
N ASN A 27 0.61 35.58 8.70
CA ASN A 27 -0.28 35.03 7.69
C ASN A 27 -0.12 33.50 7.54
N TYR A 28 0.74 32.84 8.30
CA TYR A 28 0.83 31.38 8.30
C TYR A 28 -0.25 30.78 9.22
N PRO A 29 -0.56 29.47 9.08
CA PRO A 29 -1.46 28.80 10.03
C PRO A 29 -1.01 29.02 11.48
N PRO A 30 -1.93 29.05 12.45
CA PRO A 30 -1.62 29.28 13.86
C PRO A 30 -0.68 28.20 14.41
N GLY A 31 -0.13 28.38 15.61
CA GLY A 31 0.69 27.36 16.24
C GLY A 31 1.43 27.85 17.49
N PRO A 32 2.19 26.98 18.15
CA PRO A 32 2.85 27.28 19.41
C PRO A 32 3.86 28.43 19.30
N PRO A 33 4.08 29.22 20.37
CA PRO A 33 5.05 30.32 20.36
C PRO A 33 6.44 29.88 19.88
N THR A 34 7.07 30.72 19.07
CA THR A 34 8.40 30.45 18.49
C THR A 34 9.49 31.18 19.26
N LEU A 35 10.64 30.53 19.44
CA LEU A 35 11.86 31.20 19.89
C LEU A 35 12.66 31.77 18.70
N PRO A 36 13.42 32.89 18.89
CA PRO A 36 14.36 33.37 17.89
C PRO A 36 15.32 32.27 17.42
N ILE A 37 15.63 32.26 16.12
CA ILE A 37 16.48 31.27 15.43
C ILE A 37 15.92 29.83 15.42
N LEU A 38 15.55 29.27 16.58
CA LEU A 38 15.13 27.86 16.72
C LEU A 38 13.70 27.60 16.25
N GLY A 39 12.82 28.60 16.32
CA GLY A 39 11.39 28.41 16.13
C GLY A 39 10.82 27.48 17.21
N ASN A 40 10.18 26.39 16.82
CA ASN A 40 9.55 25.39 17.67
C ASN A 40 10.40 24.13 17.92
N ILE A 41 11.66 24.06 17.46
CA ILE A 41 12.53 22.88 17.69
C ILE A 41 12.61 22.49 19.17
N HIS A 42 12.69 23.48 20.06
CA HIS A 42 12.75 23.30 21.51
C HIS A 42 11.50 22.65 22.13
N LEU A 43 10.38 22.64 21.40
CA LEU A 43 9.11 22.01 21.80
C LEU A 43 8.93 20.63 21.19
N MET A 44 9.84 20.18 20.33
CA MET A 44 9.70 18.90 19.65
C MET A 44 9.80 17.75 20.67
N PRO A 45 8.78 16.88 20.74
CA PRO A 45 8.77 15.76 21.65
C PRO A 45 9.86 14.74 21.26
N LYS A 46 10.50 14.14 22.27
CA LYS A 46 11.50 13.08 22.06
C LYS A 46 10.88 11.69 21.90
N ARG A 47 9.65 11.53 22.40
CA ARG A 47 8.88 10.29 22.40
C ARG A 47 7.40 10.62 22.28
N ASP A 48 6.61 9.70 21.76
CA ASP A 48 5.15 9.78 21.71
C ASP A 48 4.65 11.07 21.03
N ALA A 49 5.33 11.42 19.92
CA ALA A 49 5.12 12.70 19.24
C ALA A 49 3.66 12.94 18.87
N HIS A 50 2.93 11.88 18.55
CA HIS A 50 1.52 11.92 18.22
C HIS A 50 0.62 12.51 19.31
N LEU A 51 0.93 12.30 20.59
CA LEU A 51 0.17 12.89 21.70
C LEU A 51 0.34 14.41 21.72
N GLN A 52 1.59 14.89 21.55
CA GLN A 52 1.88 16.32 21.52
C GLN A 52 1.30 17.00 20.27
N PHE A 53 1.36 16.33 19.12
CA PHE A 53 0.77 16.83 17.88
C PHE A 53 -0.75 16.88 17.97
N ARG A 54 -1.37 15.89 18.63
CA ARG A 54 -2.80 15.96 18.92
C ARG A 54 -3.15 17.13 19.83
N LYS A 55 -2.42 17.33 20.92
CA LYS A 55 -2.63 18.47 21.83
C LYS A 55 -2.55 19.81 21.10
N TRP A 56 -1.61 19.96 20.16
CA TRP A 56 -1.54 21.16 19.32
C TRP A 56 -2.70 21.29 18.34
N ALA A 57 -3.25 20.19 17.82
CA ALA A 57 -4.45 20.24 17.01
C ALA A 57 -5.66 20.75 17.82
N ASP A 58 -5.79 20.33 19.08
CA ASP A 58 -6.86 20.80 19.96
C ASP A 58 -6.70 22.29 20.31
N GLU A 59 -5.46 22.78 20.46
CA GLU A 59 -5.17 24.17 20.84
C GLU A 59 -5.20 25.16 19.66
N TYR A 60 -4.68 24.75 18.49
CA TYR A 60 -4.49 25.64 17.33
C TYR A 60 -5.42 25.32 16.16
N GLY A 61 -6.23 24.27 16.27
CA GLY A 61 -7.19 23.84 15.26
C GLY A 61 -6.62 22.82 14.27
N PRO A 62 -7.45 22.42 13.29
CA PRO A 62 -7.20 21.25 12.43
C PRO A 62 -6.03 21.42 11.45
N VAL A 63 -5.57 22.66 11.23
CA VAL A 63 -4.37 22.97 10.44
C VAL A 63 -3.56 24.01 11.19
N TYR A 64 -2.35 23.64 11.59
CA TYR A 64 -1.45 24.51 12.36
C TYR A 64 -0.02 24.40 11.82
N SER A 65 0.85 25.31 12.23
CA SER A 65 2.23 25.41 11.76
C SER A 65 3.24 25.37 12.90
N LEU A 66 4.36 24.71 12.63
CA LEU A 66 5.60 24.76 13.38
C LEU A 66 6.68 25.42 12.52
N ILE A 67 7.60 26.12 13.16
CA ILE A 67 8.80 26.66 12.50
C ILE A 67 9.99 25.86 13.00
N LEU A 68 10.57 25.01 12.16
CA LEU A 68 11.71 24.16 12.52
C LEU A 68 13.00 24.83 12.02
N GLY A 69 13.57 25.70 12.85
CA GLY A 69 14.73 26.51 12.49
C GLY A 69 14.40 27.45 11.32
N THR A 70 14.90 27.11 10.13
CA THR A 70 14.65 27.89 8.90
C THR A 70 13.45 27.41 8.08
N LYS A 71 12.78 26.33 8.48
CA LYS A 71 11.79 25.62 7.66
C LYS A 71 10.37 25.73 8.26
N PRO A 72 9.37 26.20 7.49
CA PRO A 72 7.98 26.06 7.89
C PRO A 72 7.52 24.61 7.76
N PHE A 73 6.69 24.17 8.70
CA PHE A 73 6.18 22.81 8.79
C PHE A 73 4.70 22.83 9.18
N ILE A 74 3.83 22.41 8.29
CA ILE A 74 2.38 22.44 8.44
C ILE A 74 1.90 21.06 8.89
N VAL A 75 0.98 21.01 9.84
CA VAL A 75 0.38 19.76 10.31
C VAL A 75 -1.10 19.75 9.96
N LEU A 76 -1.54 18.66 9.31
CA LEU A 76 -2.94 18.41 8.96
C LEU A 76 -3.53 17.40 9.93
N SER A 77 -4.52 17.83 10.72
CA SER A 77 -5.15 17.01 11.77
C SER A 77 -6.66 16.82 11.55
N SER A 78 -7.16 17.07 10.34
CA SER A 78 -8.55 16.76 9.96
C SER A 78 -8.64 16.00 8.65
N ALA A 79 -9.68 15.19 8.51
CA ALA A 79 -10.01 14.47 7.28
C ALA A 79 -10.09 15.40 6.07
N GLN A 80 -10.78 16.53 6.26
CA GLN A 80 -11.04 17.51 5.22
C GLN A 80 -9.76 18.19 4.73
N ALA A 81 -8.86 18.58 5.64
CA ALA A 81 -7.59 19.18 5.25
C ALA A 81 -6.70 18.20 4.46
N VAL A 82 -6.69 16.92 4.85
CA VAL A 82 -5.97 15.88 4.07
C VAL A 82 -6.58 15.72 2.68
N LYS A 83 -7.91 15.67 2.57
CA LYS A 83 -8.61 15.58 1.28
C LYS A 83 -8.32 16.78 0.39
N ASP A 84 -8.40 17.99 0.93
CA ASP A 84 -8.27 19.20 0.12
C ASP A 84 -6.82 19.44 -0.33
N LEU A 85 -5.84 19.18 0.54
CA LEU A 85 -4.44 19.50 0.24
C LEU A 85 -3.69 18.31 -0.37
N LEU A 86 -3.72 17.13 0.27
CA LEU A 86 -2.91 15.99 -0.17
C LEU A 86 -3.55 15.21 -1.32
N ASP A 87 -4.87 15.25 -1.46
CA ASP A 87 -5.60 14.53 -2.50
C ASP A 87 -6.01 15.45 -3.68
N LYS A 88 -6.94 16.39 -3.47
CA LYS A 88 -7.41 17.30 -4.53
C LYS A 88 -6.28 18.15 -5.12
N LYS A 89 -5.41 18.72 -4.26
CA LYS A 89 -4.22 19.48 -4.67
C LYS A 89 -2.95 18.61 -4.72
N SER A 90 -3.07 17.30 -4.91
CA SER A 90 -1.93 16.37 -4.90
C SER A 90 -0.79 16.77 -5.85
N ALA A 91 -1.05 17.47 -6.96
CA ALA A 91 0.00 17.99 -7.84
C ALA A 91 0.97 18.97 -7.13
N LEU A 92 0.47 19.71 -6.15
CA LEU A 92 1.21 20.72 -5.39
C LEU A 92 1.83 20.13 -4.12
N TYR A 93 1.13 19.19 -3.48
CA TYR A 93 1.50 18.64 -2.16
C TYR A 93 2.14 17.26 -2.22
N SER A 94 2.57 16.79 -3.39
CA SER A 94 3.22 15.47 -3.52
C SER A 94 4.73 15.51 -3.43
N ASP A 95 5.38 16.65 -3.19
CA ASP A 95 6.84 16.66 -3.01
C ASP A 95 7.23 16.10 -1.63
N ARG A 96 8.52 15.98 -1.36
CA ARG A 96 9.05 15.55 -0.06
C ARG A 96 9.79 16.69 0.61
N GLN A 97 9.58 16.83 1.91
CA GLN A 97 10.45 17.68 2.70
C GLN A 97 11.87 17.12 2.61
N GLU A 98 12.83 18.00 2.41
CA GLU A 98 14.24 17.63 2.38
C GLU A 98 14.65 17.02 3.73
N MET A 99 15.08 15.76 3.68
CA MET A 99 15.65 15.01 4.80
C MET A 99 17.09 14.69 4.45
N TYR A 100 18.01 15.62 4.66
CA TYR A 100 19.38 15.56 4.14
C TYR A 100 20.10 14.26 4.52
N VAL A 101 19.99 13.83 5.78
CA VAL A 101 20.63 12.61 6.26
C VAL A 101 20.05 11.37 5.59
N GLY A 102 18.73 11.21 5.57
CA GLY A 102 18.09 10.00 5.03
C GLY A 102 18.05 10.00 3.51
N GLN A 103 17.49 11.04 2.92
CA GLN A 103 17.24 11.16 1.49
C GLN A 103 18.53 11.26 0.68
N ILE A 104 19.47 12.12 1.11
CA ILE A 104 20.67 12.42 0.32
C ILE A 104 21.82 11.51 0.75
N LEU A 105 22.22 11.54 2.03
CA LEU A 105 23.40 10.80 2.47
C LEU A 105 23.15 9.30 2.61
N GLY A 106 22.02 8.91 3.20
CA GLY A 106 21.68 7.53 3.54
C GLY A 106 21.10 6.72 2.38
N SER A 107 20.58 7.38 1.34
CA SER A 107 19.89 6.72 0.22
C SER A 107 20.35 7.15 -1.16
N GLY A 108 21.27 8.11 -1.28
CA GLY A 108 21.75 8.60 -2.58
C GLY A 108 20.64 9.17 -3.47
N GLY A 109 19.51 9.58 -2.90
CA GLY A 109 18.33 10.02 -3.63
C GLY A 109 17.50 8.89 -4.28
N LEU A 110 17.81 7.61 -4.04
CA LEU A 110 17.17 6.47 -4.72
C LEU A 110 15.99 5.85 -3.97
N ARG A 111 15.89 6.04 -2.65
CA ARG A 111 14.81 5.48 -1.81
C ARG A 111 13.46 6.12 -2.15
N LEU A 112 12.55 5.33 -2.72
CA LEU A 112 11.28 5.80 -3.29
C LEU A 112 10.41 6.56 -2.27
N LEU A 113 10.42 6.12 -1.02
CA LEU A 113 9.64 6.72 0.06
C LEU A 113 10.01 8.19 0.31
N MET A 114 11.30 8.53 0.25
CA MET A 114 11.86 9.86 0.53
C MET A 114 12.15 10.68 -0.74
N MET A 115 12.01 10.08 -1.92
CA MET A 115 12.28 10.73 -3.19
C MET A 115 11.29 11.88 -3.49
N GLY A 116 11.84 13.04 -3.84
CA GLY A 116 11.09 14.22 -4.25
C GLY A 116 10.22 13.96 -5.49
N TYR A 117 9.18 14.78 -5.67
CA TYR A 117 8.26 14.62 -6.79
C TYR A 117 8.95 15.04 -8.10
N GLY A 118 9.02 14.13 -9.07
CA GLY A 118 9.69 14.38 -10.34
C GLY A 118 9.44 13.26 -11.34
N GLN A 119 10.09 13.34 -12.51
CA GLN A 119 9.95 12.31 -13.55
C GLN A 119 10.41 10.94 -13.05
N THR A 120 11.58 10.85 -12.41
CA THR A 120 12.11 9.60 -11.85
C THR A 120 11.14 8.96 -10.86
N TRP A 121 10.64 9.75 -9.91
CA TRP A 121 9.66 9.27 -8.94
C TRP A 121 8.39 8.75 -9.62
N ARG A 122 7.86 9.49 -10.61
CA ARG A 122 6.67 9.06 -11.37
C ARG A 122 6.90 7.75 -12.10
N SER A 123 8.06 7.58 -12.74
CA SER A 123 8.45 6.34 -13.41
C SER A 123 8.49 5.16 -12.43
N PHE A 124 9.17 5.32 -11.30
CA PHE A 124 9.25 4.27 -10.28
C PHE A 124 7.88 3.96 -9.68
N ARG A 125 7.08 5.00 -9.38
CA ARG A 125 5.73 4.85 -8.82
C ARG A 125 4.80 4.12 -9.78
N LYS A 126 4.90 4.39 -11.09
CA LYS A 126 4.12 3.70 -12.14
C LYS A 126 4.46 2.22 -12.19
N LEU A 127 5.74 1.89 -12.15
CA LEU A 127 6.21 0.50 -12.12
C LEU A 127 5.77 -0.24 -10.86
N VAL A 128 5.97 0.38 -9.69
CA VAL A 128 5.50 -0.19 -8.42
C VAL A 128 3.99 -0.38 -8.42
N HIS A 129 3.23 0.54 -9.04
CA HIS A 129 1.78 0.40 -9.16
C HIS A 129 1.38 -0.78 -10.07
N SER A 130 2.06 -1.02 -11.19
CA SER A 130 1.74 -2.17 -12.06
C SER A 130 1.99 -3.50 -11.37
N LEU A 131 2.93 -3.55 -10.42
CA LEU A 131 3.26 -4.75 -9.64
C LEU A 131 2.33 -4.95 -8.41
N LEU A 132 1.59 -3.93 -7.98
CA LEU A 132 0.82 -3.95 -6.73
C LEU A 132 -0.66 -3.57 -6.89
N ASN A 133 -1.13 -3.33 -8.11
CA ASN A 133 -2.55 -3.06 -8.37
C ASN A 133 -3.43 -4.25 -7.98
N VAL A 134 -4.75 -4.03 -7.93
CA VAL A 134 -5.73 -5.03 -7.52
C VAL A 134 -5.62 -6.36 -8.28
N THR A 135 -5.30 -6.34 -9.58
CA THR A 135 -5.15 -7.54 -10.40
C THR A 135 -3.88 -8.30 -10.02
N ALA A 136 -2.74 -7.61 -9.93
CA ALA A 136 -1.48 -8.21 -9.53
C ALA A 136 -1.58 -8.79 -8.11
N ALA A 137 -2.20 -8.05 -7.18
CA ALA A 137 -2.39 -8.45 -5.79
C ALA A 137 -3.10 -9.81 -5.63
N LYS A 138 -4.05 -10.14 -6.52
CA LYS A 138 -4.74 -11.46 -6.51
C LYS A 138 -3.79 -12.62 -6.78
N SER A 139 -2.76 -12.41 -7.61
CA SER A 139 -1.76 -13.45 -7.91
C SER A 139 -0.86 -13.80 -6.73
N TYR A 140 -0.83 -12.96 -5.66
CA TYR A 140 -0.03 -13.19 -4.46
C TYR A 140 -0.77 -13.92 -3.34
N VAL A 141 -2.09 -14.06 -3.43
CA VAL A 141 -2.92 -14.78 -2.44
C VAL A 141 -2.37 -16.17 -2.09
N PRO A 142 -1.82 -16.96 -3.02
CA PRO A 142 -1.27 -18.27 -2.70
C PRO A 142 0.02 -18.22 -1.86
N TYR A 143 0.84 -17.18 -2.05
CA TYR A 143 1.96 -16.91 -1.14
C TYR A 143 1.44 -16.52 0.25
N GLN A 144 0.42 -15.66 0.30
CA GLN A 144 -0.22 -15.26 1.56
C GLN A 144 -0.82 -16.47 2.29
N ASP A 145 -1.46 -17.38 1.56
CA ASP A 145 -2.05 -18.60 2.08
C ASP A 145 -1.00 -19.55 2.67
N LEU A 146 0.08 -19.84 1.93
CA LEU A 146 1.15 -20.70 2.43
C LEU A 146 1.81 -20.11 3.68
N GLU A 147 2.20 -18.84 3.63
CA GLU A 147 2.91 -18.21 4.75
C GLU A 147 2.04 -18.09 5.99
N ASN A 148 0.73 -17.92 5.80
CA ASN A 148 -0.24 -17.89 6.87
C ASN A 148 -0.43 -19.30 7.47
N LYS A 149 -0.49 -20.36 6.67
CA LYS A 149 -0.49 -21.75 7.18
C LYS A 149 0.73 -22.03 8.05
N GLN A 150 1.92 -21.58 7.65
CA GLN A 150 3.10 -21.70 8.52
C GLN A 150 2.93 -20.89 9.80
N MET A 151 2.43 -19.65 9.72
CA MET A 151 2.19 -18.81 10.90
C MET A 151 1.31 -19.51 11.92
N LEU A 152 0.17 -20.06 11.50
CA LEU A 152 -0.73 -20.77 12.40
C LEU A 152 -0.07 -22.04 12.97
N TYR A 153 0.69 -22.78 12.16
CA TYR A 153 1.45 -23.93 12.66
C TYR A 153 2.45 -23.53 13.73
N GLU A 154 3.19 -22.45 13.52
CA GLU A 154 4.12 -21.90 14.53
C GLU A 154 3.36 -21.46 15.78
N LEU A 155 2.19 -20.82 15.66
CA LEU A 155 1.35 -20.48 16.83
C LEU A 155 0.87 -21.72 17.61
N VAL A 156 0.79 -22.89 16.98
CA VAL A 156 0.54 -24.17 17.69
C VAL A 156 1.80 -24.70 18.36
N THR A 157 2.95 -24.68 17.68
CA THR A 157 4.17 -25.39 18.16
C THR A 157 5.08 -24.53 19.03
N GLN A 158 4.98 -23.20 18.91
CA GLN A 158 5.79 -22.20 19.61
C GLN A 158 4.93 -20.99 20.02
N PRO A 159 3.84 -21.19 20.80
CA PRO A 159 2.88 -20.13 21.13
C PRO A 159 3.51 -18.92 21.83
N ASP A 160 4.58 -19.12 22.61
CA ASP A 160 5.30 -18.05 23.31
C ASP A 160 6.07 -17.12 22.36
N GLN A 161 6.25 -17.51 21.09
CA GLN A 161 6.96 -16.76 20.05
C GLN A 161 6.01 -16.16 19.00
N PHE A 162 4.77 -15.81 19.40
CA PHE A 162 3.74 -15.37 18.47
C PHE A 162 4.12 -14.10 17.68
N LEU A 163 4.85 -13.15 18.28
CA LEU A 163 5.37 -11.97 17.57
C LEU A 163 6.35 -12.39 16.47
N GLN A 164 7.27 -13.31 16.77
CA GLN A 164 8.26 -13.81 15.83
C GLN A 164 7.56 -14.56 14.67
N SER A 165 6.53 -15.36 14.97
CA SER A 165 5.72 -16.04 13.95
C SER A 165 4.97 -15.05 13.03
N ILE A 166 4.40 -13.98 13.59
CA ILE A 166 3.73 -12.91 12.82
C ILE A 166 4.73 -12.13 11.95
N ARG A 167 5.91 -11.82 12.48
CA ARG A 167 6.97 -11.15 11.71
C ARG A 167 7.52 -12.03 10.60
N ARG A 168 7.79 -13.30 10.89
CA ARG A 168 8.24 -14.29 9.90
C ARG A 168 7.21 -14.42 8.76
N TYR A 169 5.91 -14.40 9.06
CA TYR A 169 4.84 -14.35 8.06
C TYR A 169 5.03 -13.23 7.06
N SER A 170 5.10 -12.00 7.55
CA SER A 170 5.21 -10.82 6.70
C SER A 170 6.54 -10.78 5.94
N ASN A 171 7.64 -11.17 6.60
CA ASN A 171 8.97 -11.20 6.01
C ASN A 171 9.06 -12.23 4.87
N ALA A 172 8.63 -13.47 5.13
CA ALA A 172 8.68 -14.57 4.15
C ALA A 172 7.80 -14.30 2.93
N LEU A 173 6.61 -13.71 3.16
CA LEU A 173 5.74 -13.26 2.08
C LEU A 173 6.45 -12.20 1.23
N THR A 174 7.02 -11.19 1.87
CA THR A 174 7.63 -10.06 1.16
C THR A 174 8.90 -10.49 0.41
N THR A 175 9.78 -11.31 0.99
CA THR A 175 10.96 -11.81 0.26
C THR A 175 10.55 -12.65 -0.95
N THR A 176 9.51 -13.48 -0.81
CA THR A 176 9.00 -14.30 -1.90
C THR A 176 8.45 -13.42 -3.01
N MET A 177 7.62 -12.44 -2.66
CA MET A 177 7.01 -11.52 -3.63
C MET A 177 8.05 -10.60 -4.30
N VAL A 178 9.09 -10.16 -3.58
CA VAL A 178 10.08 -9.22 -4.14
C VAL A 178 11.15 -9.96 -4.93
N PHE A 179 11.80 -10.95 -4.31
CA PHE A 179 13.02 -11.58 -4.82
C PHE A 179 12.84 -13.03 -5.29
N GLY A 180 11.65 -13.62 -5.13
CA GLY A 180 11.35 -14.98 -5.59
C GLY A 180 11.92 -16.07 -4.69
N TRP A 181 12.40 -15.74 -3.49
CA TRP A 181 12.88 -16.70 -2.50
C TRP A 181 12.21 -16.47 -1.15
N ARG A 182 12.04 -17.59 -0.43
CA ARG A 182 11.31 -17.67 0.83
C ARG A 182 12.27 -17.63 2.01
N SER A 183 11.88 -16.95 3.09
CA SER A 183 12.57 -17.03 4.39
C SER A 183 11.79 -17.95 5.34
N PRO A 184 12.20 -19.20 5.53
CA PRO A 184 11.39 -20.19 6.24
C PRO A 184 11.45 -20.08 7.77
N ILE A 185 12.37 -19.29 8.32
CA ILE A 185 12.61 -19.12 9.76
C ILE A 185 12.69 -17.64 10.11
N TYR A 186 12.41 -17.28 11.36
CA TYR A 186 12.49 -15.89 11.81
C TYR A 186 13.92 -15.35 11.79
N HIS A 187 14.86 -16.11 12.36
CA HIS A 187 16.30 -15.79 12.39
C HIS A 187 17.00 -16.27 11.11
N ASP A 188 16.60 -15.75 9.95
CA ASP A 188 17.28 -15.99 8.69
C ASP A 188 18.41 -14.97 8.51
N PRO A 189 19.70 -15.39 8.44
CA PRO A 189 20.83 -14.47 8.34
C PRO A 189 20.73 -13.51 7.14
N LYS A 190 20.13 -13.94 6.02
CA LYS A 190 19.95 -13.07 4.84
C LYS A 190 18.98 -11.94 5.14
N LEU A 191 17.93 -12.26 5.89
CA LEU A 191 16.86 -11.34 6.24
C LEU A 191 17.31 -10.38 7.35
N GLU A 192 17.99 -10.89 8.37
CA GLU A 192 18.57 -10.07 9.44
C GLU A 192 19.57 -9.06 8.87
N GLN A 193 20.38 -9.46 7.89
CA GLN A 193 21.28 -8.53 7.20
C GLN A 193 20.54 -7.37 6.53
N LEU A 194 19.39 -7.65 5.90
CA LEU A 194 18.54 -6.63 5.25
C LEU A 194 17.91 -5.67 6.28
N PHE A 195 17.39 -6.18 7.40
CA PHE A 195 16.73 -5.34 8.40
C PHE A 195 17.66 -4.62 9.36
N ASN A 196 18.85 -5.16 9.67
CA ASN A 196 19.82 -4.47 10.52
C ASN A 196 20.29 -3.16 9.86
N GLY A 197 20.53 -3.17 8.55
CA GLY A 197 20.84 -1.95 7.80
C GLY A 197 19.71 -0.91 7.87
N PHE A 198 18.47 -1.36 7.69
CA PHE A 198 17.29 -0.48 7.79
C PHE A 198 17.09 0.07 9.21
N ALA A 199 17.31 -0.73 10.26
CA ALA A 199 17.20 -0.29 11.65
C ALA A 199 18.24 0.79 11.98
N GLU A 200 19.50 0.59 11.57
CA GLU A 200 20.56 1.61 11.72
C GLU A 200 20.23 2.89 10.92
N PHE A 201 19.66 2.74 9.73
CA PHE A 201 19.15 3.87 8.93
C PHE A 201 18.01 4.60 9.65
N ALA A 202 17.05 3.88 10.23
CA ALA A 202 15.94 4.49 10.94
C ALA A 202 16.42 5.24 12.20
N GLU A 203 17.36 4.67 12.94
CA GLU A 203 17.94 5.27 14.15
C GLU A 203 18.67 6.59 13.83
N ILE A 204 19.55 6.60 12.82
CA ILE A 204 20.34 7.79 12.50
C ILE A 204 19.47 8.97 12.05
N ASN A 205 18.38 8.69 11.33
CA ASN A 205 17.42 9.68 10.87
C ASN A 205 16.57 10.30 11.99
N GLN A 206 16.49 9.65 13.15
CA GLN A 206 15.73 10.13 14.31
C GLN A 206 16.61 10.89 15.31
N THR A 207 17.88 11.12 14.99
CA THR A 207 18.79 11.88 15.87
C THR A 207 18.50 13.38 15.84
N GLY A 208 18.72 14.05 16.98
CA GLY A 208 18.62 15.52 17.04
C GLY A 208 19.60 16.23 16.10
N ILE A 209 20.76 15.62 15.81
CA ILE A 209 21.72 16.16 14.84
C ILE A 209 21.18 16.09 13.41
N ALA A 210 20.52 14.99 13.02
CA ALA A 210 19.87 14.90 11.71
C ALA A 210 18.82 16.02 11.54
N ALA A 211 17.97 16.20 12.56
CA ALA A 211 16.98 17.28 12.57
C ALA A 211 17.63 18.69 12.49
N LEU A 212 18.78 18.91 13.13
CA LEU A 212 19.52 20.17 13.02
C LEU A 212 20.11 20.39 11.61
N LEU A 213 20.60 19.34 10.94
CA LEU A 213 21.08 19.43 9.57
C LEU A 213 19.95 19.77 8.59
N ASP A 214 18.73 19.31 8.87
CA ASP A 214 17.54 19.66 8.08
C ASP A 214 17.07 21.09 8.37
N ALA A 215 17.05 21.49 9.63
CA ALA A 215 16.64 22.82 10.07
C ALA A 215 17.61 23.92 9.64
N PHE A 216 18.92 23.64 9.61
CA PHE A 216 19.99 24.61 9.32
C PHE A 216 20.98 24.08 8.26
N PRO A 217 20.68 24.24 6.96
CA PRO A 217 21.52 23.71 5.88
C PRO A 217 22.98 24.17 5.89
N VAL A 218 23.29 25.32 6.50
CA VAL A 218 24.66 25.85 6.62
C VAL A 218 25.56 24.89 7.40
N ILE A 219 25.03 24.15 8.38
CA ILE A 219 25.79 23.20 9.22
C ILE A 219 26.33 22.03 8.38
N ARG A 220 25.65 21.66 7.27
CA ARG A 220 26.05 20.55 6.39
C ARG A 220 27.43 20.74 5.75
N LYS A 221 27.91 21.98 5.67
CA LYS A 221 29.24 22.31 5.11
C LYS A 221 30.40 21.94 6.04
N LEU A 222 30.12 21.62 7.31
CA LEU A 222 31.17 21.18 8.23
C LEU A 222 31.72 19.80 7.81
N PRO A 223 33.04 19.59 7.97
CA PRO A 223 33.68 18.33 7.58
C PRO A 223 33.19 17.14 8.42
N ASP A 224 33.24 15.94 7.83
CA ASP A 224 32.71 14.70 8.41
C ASP A 224 33.27 14.36 9.81
N PHE A 225 34.51 14.77 10.14
CA PHE A 225 35.07 14.53 11.47
C PHE A 225 34.40 15.36 12.58
N LEU A 226 33.76 16.48 12.24
CA LEU A 226 32.93 17.28 13.16
C LEU A 226 31.46 16.82 13.16
N LEU A 227 31.04 16.07 12.15
CA LEU A 227 29.68 15.56 12.01
C LEU A 227 29.69 14.03 11.75
N PRO A 228 29.95 13.21 12.79
CA PRO A 228 29.98 11.74 12.66
C PRO A 228 28.72 11.14 12.04
N VAL A 229 27.56 11.79 12.22
CA VAL A 229 26.28 11.42 11.59
C VAL A 229 26.38 11.42 10.07
N GLN A 230 27.04 12.40 9.45
CA GLN A 230 27.22 12.42 7.99
C GLN A 230 28.07 11.25 7.52
N LYS A 231 29.18 10.98 8.21
CA LYS A 231 30.07 9.86 7.91
C LYS A 231 29.33 8.52 8.01
N LYS A 232 28.63 8.30 9.14
CA LYS A 232 27.87 7.07 9.38
C LYS A 232 26.76 6.89 8.35
N ALA A 233 26.03 7.95 7.97
CA ALA A 233 25.00 7.89 6.93
C ALA A 233 25.58 7.45 5.57
N LYS A 234 26.73 8.00 5.16
CA LYS A 234 27.42 7.61 3.92
C LYS A 234 27.91 6.16 3.96
N GLU A 235 28.44 5.71 5.09
CA GLU A 235 28.88 4.32 5.27
C GLU A 235 27.72 3.33 5.24
N LEU A 236 26.59 3.68 5.88
CA LEU A 236 25.36 2.91 5.83
C LEU A 236 24.82 2.82 4.40
N HIS A 237 24.76 3.95 3.69
CA HIS A 237 24.33 3.99 2.29
C HIS A 237 25.12 3.05 1.40
N LYS A 238 26.45 3.02 1.56
CA LYS A 238 27.31 2.10 0.80
C LYS A 238 26.96 0.64 1.09
N LYS A 239 26.87 0.26 2.37
CA LYS A 239 26.55 -1.11 2.77
C LYS A 239 25.17 -1.55 2.29
N GLU A 240 24.16 -0.69 2.46
CA GLU A 240 22.79 -0.93 2.02
C GLU A 240 22.69 -1.07 0.51
N LYS A 241 23.32 -0.16 -0.23
CA LYS A 241 23.36 -0.20 -1.69
C LYS A 241 23.99 -1.50 -2.19
N ASP A 242 25.16 -1.87 -1.66
CA ASP A 242 25.85 -3.11 -2.04
C ASP A 242 24.97 -4.34 -1.78
N LEU A 243 24.23 -4.34 -0.66
CA LEU A 243 23.30 -5.41 -0.29
C LEU A 243 22.12 -5.50 -1.27
N TYR A 244 21.40 -4.41 -1.50
CA TYR A 244 20.27 -4.41 -2.45
C TYR A 244 20.70 -4.78 -3.86
N LEU A 245 21.85 -4.25 -4.30
CA LEU A 245 22.41 -4.58 -5.61
C LEU A 245 22.73 -6.06 -5.71
N SER A 246 23.30 -6.67 -4.65
CA SER A 246 23.59 -8.11 -4.64
C SER A 246 22.33 -8.97 -4.83
N HIS A 247 21.22 -8.60 -4.19
CA HIS A 247 19.95 -9.31 -4.35
C HIS A 247 19.33 -9.09 -5.73
N TRP A 248 19.38 -7.87 -6.25
CA TRP A 248 18.91 -7.56 -7.60
C TRP A 248 19.70 -8.32 -8.68
N LEU A 249 21.02 -8.30 -8.62
CA LEU A 249 21.88 -9.01 -9.56
C LEU A 249 21.71 -10.53 -9.47
N LYS A 250 21.48 -11.06 -8.26
CA LYS A 250 21.12 -12.46 -8.07
C LYS A 250 19.79 -12.79 -8.76
N ALA A 251 18.77 -11.94 -8.59
CA ALA A 251 17.50 -12.08 -9.31
C ALA A 251 17.69 -12.06 -10.84
N LYS A 252 18.47 -11.11 -11.39
CA LYS A 252 18.80 -11.08 -12.84
C LYS A 252 19.48 -12.36 -13.31
N LYS A 253 20.41 -12.89 -12.52
CA LYS A 253 21.08 -14.17 -12.82
C LYS A 253 20.08 -15.33 -12.85
N ASP A 254 19.15 -15.37 -11.91
CA ASP A 254 18.16 -16.45 -11.83
C ASP A 254 17.07 -16.31 -12.91
N ILE A 255 16.75 -15.08 -13.34
CA ILE A 255 15.93 -14.81 -14.54
C ILE A 255 16.62 -15.38 -15.78
N ALA A 256 17.89 -15.03 -16.00
CA ALA A 256 18.65 -15.50 -17.17
C ALA A 256 18.83 -17.03 -17.18
N ALA A 257 18.89 -17.65 -16.00
CA ALA A 257 18.96 -19.11 -15.86
C ALA A 257 17.59 -19.81 -15.98
N GLY A 258 16.48 -19.07 -16.02
CA GLY A 258 15.12 -19.64 -16.02
C GLY A 258 14.72 -20.31 -14.71
N THR A 259 15.39 -19.97 -13.60
CA THR A 259 15.19 -20.61 -12.28
C THR A 259 14.38 -19.75 -11.31
N ILE A 260 14.22 -18.46 -11.60
CA ILE A 260 13.48 -17.54 -10.71
C ILE A 260 12.00 -17.91 -10.62
N LYS A 261 11.41 -17.71 -9.44
CA LYS A 261 9.97 -17.83 -9.23
C LYS A 261 9.27 -16.50 -9.57
N PRO A 262 7.95 -16.50 -9.86
CA PRO A 262 7.21 -15.27 -10.11
C PRO A 262 7.38 -14.30 -8.93
N CYS A 263 7.93 -13.12 -9.20
CA CYS A 263 8.20 -12.10 -8.21
C CYS A 263 8.35 -10.73 -8.89
N PHE A 264 8.41 -9.66 -8.09
CA PHE A 264 8.56 -8.30 -8.57
C PHE A 264 9.82 -8.10 -9.39
N CYS A 265 10.92 -8.77 -9.04
CA CYS A 265 12.15 -8.66 -9.81
C CYS A 265 11.99 -9.10 -11.29
N VAL A 266 11.06 -10.00 -11.60
CA VAL A 266 10.77 -10.39 -12.99
C VAL A 266 10.17 -9.21 -13.76
N GLY A 267 9.06 -8.64 -13.27
CA GLY A 267 8.43 -7.47 -13.90
C GLY A 267 9.31 -6.22 -13.86
N LEU A 268 10.18 -6.11 -12.86
CA LEU A 268 11.20 -5.06 -12.77
C LEU A 268 12.25 -5.21 -13.88
N ALA A 269 12.69 -6.43 -14.20
CA ALA A 269 13.65 -6.67 -15.28
C ALA A 269 13.04 -6.35 -16.65
N GLU A 270 11.80 -6.79 -16.91
CA GLU A 270 11.05 -6.46 -18.13
C GLU A 270 10.85 -4.96 -18.30
N ALA A 271 10.57 -4.25 -17.19
CA ALA A 271 10.44 -2.80 -17.21
C ALA A 271 11.79 -2.10 -17.42
N GLN A 272 12.89 -2.68 -16.94
CA GLN A 272 14.24 -2.14 -17.12
C GLN A 272 14.61 -2.12 -18.61
N GLU A 273 14.30 -3.20 -19.33
CA GLU A 273 14.53 -3.31 -20.78
C GLU A 273 13.78 -2.25 -21.59
N LYS A 274 12.58 -1.84 -21.14
CA LYS A 274 11.72 -0.87 -21.83
C LYS A 274 11.92 0.58 -21.38
N GLY A 275 12.36 0.80 -20.13
CA GLY A 275 12.22 2.06 -19.42
C GLY A 275 13.53 2.74 -19.00
N GLY A 276 14.68 2.11 -19.22
CA GLY A 276 15.99 2.77 -19.10
C GLY A 276 16.39 3.24 -17.70
N PHE A 277 16.07 2.48 -16.65
CA PHE A 277 16.63 2.70 -15.30
C PHE A 277 17.81 1.76 -15.03
N ASP A 278 18.78 2.21 -14.24
CA ASP A 278 20.00 1.45 -13.96
C ASP A 278 19.78 0.37 -12.87
N ASP A 279 20.81 -0.46 -12.65
CA ASP A 279 20.75 -1.54 -11.66
C ASP A 279 20.69 -1.03 -10.21
N ASP A 280 21.23 0.17 -9.93
CA ASP A 280 21.13 0.78 -8.59
C ASP A 280 19.69 1.22 -8.30
N GLN A 281 19.04 1.80 -9.30
CA GLN A 281 17.63 2.20 -9.26
C GLN A 281 16.73 0.97 -9.06
N ALA A 282 16.95 -0.11 -9.82
CA ALA A 282 16.22 -1.36 -9.66
C ALA A 282 16.44 -1.99 -8.27
N ALA A 283 17.67 -1.98 -7.78
CA ALA A 283 18.01 -2.44 -6.44
C ALA A 283 17.27 -1.65 -5.35
N TYR A 284 17.21 -0.33 -5.45
CA TYR A 284 16.49 0.50 -4.47
C TYR A 284 14.96 0.34 -4.56
N ILE A 285 14.40 0.12 -5.75
CA ILE A 285 12.97 -0.17 -5.91
C ILE A 285 12.63 -1.48 -5.18
N SER A 286 13.36 -2.56 -5.47
CA SER A 286 13.13 -3.87 -4.83
C SER A 286 13.40 -3.84 -3.32
N GLY A 287 14.48 -3.21 -2.87
CA GLY A 287 14.78 -3.00 -1.45
C GLY A 287 13.68 -2.23 -0.70
N THR A 288 13.17 -1.13 -1.29
CA THR A 288 12.08 -0.36 -0.67
C THR A 288 10.80 -1.19 -0.54
N LEU A 289 10.49 -2.06 -1.51
CA LEU A 289 9.33 -2.96 -1.43
C LEU A 289 9.48 -4.01 -0.33
N LEU A 290 10.70 -4.51 -0.11
CA LEU A 290 11.00 -5.40 1.00
C LEU A 290 10.74 -4.73 2.36
N GLU A 291 11.33 -3.56 2.58
CA GLU A 291 11.18 -2.82 3.84
C GLU A 291 9.71 -2.52 4.14
N ALA A 292 8.99 -2.01 3.14
CA ALA A 292 7.60 -1.57 3.30
C ALA A 292 6.62 -2.72 3.58
N GLY A 293 6.74 -3.84 2.87
CA GLY A 293 5.82 -4.98 3.00
C GLY A 293 5.96 -5.73 4.33
N SER A 294 7.19 -5.77 4.85
CA SER A 294 7.57 -6.63 5.97
C SER A 294 7.11 -6.10 7.33
N ASP A 295 7.52 -4.88 7.71
CA ASP A 295 7.30 -4.38 9.07
C ASP A 295 5.86 -3.91 9.31
N THR A 296 5.19 -3.37 8.28
CA THR A 296 3.87 -2.74 8.42
C THR A 296 2.74 -3.74 8.68
N THR A 297 2.69 -4.83 7.89
CA THR A 297 1.66 -5.86 8.03
C THR A 297 1.81 -6.60 9.36
N SER A 298 3.03 -6.97 9.73
CA SER A 298 3.31 -7.66 11.00
C SER A 298 2.96 -6.79 12.21
N SER A 299 3.31 -5.49 12.17
CA SER A 299 2.92 -4.51 13.19
C SER A 299 1.41 -4.40 13.38
N THR A 300 0.64 -4.38 12.28
CA THR A 300 -0.83 -4.30 12.33
C THR A 300 -1.45 -5.60 12.89
N LEU A 301 -0.94 -6.78 12.47
CA LEU A 301 -1.39 -8.06 13.04
C LEU A 301 -1.04 -8.18 14.54
N TYR A 302 0.10 -7.67 14.96
CA TYR A 302 0.48 -7.65 16.37
C TYR A 302 -0.43 -6.73 17.20
N ALA A 303 -0.76 -5.55 16.67
CA ALA A 303 -1.76 -4.66 17.27
C ALA A 303 -3.15 -5.31 17.34
N PHE A 304 -3.53 -6.10 16.34
CA PHE A 304 -4.77 -6.87 16.39
C PHE A 304 -4.78 -7.90 17.52
N VAL A 305 -3.68 -8.64 17.73
CA VAL A 305 -3.56 -9.57 18.87
C VAL A 305 -3.71 -8.80 20.20
N GLN A 306 -3.10 -7.61 20.32
CA GLN A 306 -3.27 -6.75 21.48
C GLN A 306 -4.74 -6.36 21.69
N ALA A 307 -5.46 -5.98 20.62
CA ALA A 307 -6.87 -5.63 20.69
C ALA A 307 -7.73 -6.82 21.12
N MET A 308 -7.50 -8.02 20.59
CA MET A 308 -8.26 -9.22 21.00
C MET A 308 -8.05 -9.59 22.46
N LEU A 309 -6.89 -9.25 23.02
CA LEU A 309 -6.57 -9.43 24.43
C LEU A 309 -7.28 -8.40 25.34
N LEU A 310 -7.36 -7.14 24.88
CA LEU A 310 -8.00 -6.04 25.62
C LEU A 310 -9.53 -6.04 25.50
N TYR A 311 -10.06 -6.60 24.42
CA TYR A 311 -11.49 -6.60 24.06
C TYR A 311 -11.98 -8.03 23.76
N PRO A 312 -12.01 -8.92 24.77
CA PRO A 312 -12.36 -10.34 24.59
C PRO A 312 -13.79 -10.56 24.06
N GLU A 313 -14.72 -9.64 24.30
CA GLU A 313 -16.06 -9.65 23.74
C GLU A 313 -16.08 -9.47 22.22
N VAL A 314 -15.16 -8.66 21.69
CA VAL A 314 -14.98 -8.49 20.25
C VAL A 314 -14.42 -9.77 19.64
N GLN A 315 -13.43 -10.37 20.31
CA GLN A 315 -12.86 -11.65 19.92
C GLN A 315 -13.95 -12.73 19.80
N ARG A 316 -14.81 -12.87 20.83
CA ARG A 316 -15.91 -13.84 20.83
C ARG A 316 -16.90 -13.58 19.69
N LYS A 317 -17.32 -12.32 19.47
CA LYS A 317 -18.28 -11.98 18.41
C LYS A 317 -17.72 -12.28 17.01
N ALA A 318 -16.44 -11.99 16.80
CA ALA A 318 -15.76 -12.31 15.54
C ALA A 318 -15.63 -13.82 15.32
N GLN A 319 -15.33 -14.58 16.37
CA GLN A 319 -15.32 -16.04 16.33
C GLN A 319 -16.71 -16.63 16.00
N GLU A 320 -17.80 -16.05 16.52
CA GLU A 320 -19.17 -16.47 16.23
C GLU A 320 -19.56 -16.27 14.76
N GLU A 321 -19.17 -15.14 14.16
CA GLU A 321 -19.35 -14.91 12.73
C GLU A 321 -18.59 -15.96 11.90
N ILE A 322 -17.31 -16.16 12.22
CA ILE A 322 -16.47 -17.16 11.55
C ILE A 322 -17.08 -18.56 11.65
N ASP A 323 -17.52 -18.97 12.84
CA ASP A 323 -18.09 -20.31 13.03
C ASP A 323 -19.41 -20.48 12.26
N LYS A 324 -20.20 -19.41 12.08
CA LYS A 324 -21.45 -19.43 11.30
C LYS A 324 -21.19 -19.55 9.79
N VAL A 325 -20.20 -18.82 9.27
CA VAL A 325 -19.94 -18.73 7.83
C VAL A 325 -19.03 -19.86 7.35
N VAL A 326 -17.94 -20.12 8.07
CA VAL A 326 -16.87 -21.04 7.66
C VAL A 326 -17.02 -22.41 8.32
N GLY A 327 -17.50 -22.46 9.57
CA GLY A 327 -17.64 -23.70 10.32
C GLY A 327 -16.32 -24.24 10.88
N ARG A 328 -16.29 -25.55 11.15
CA ARG A 328 -15.18 -26.22 11.85
C ARG A 328 -14.24 -27.01 10.93
N ASP A 329 -14.66 -27.31 9.71
CA ASP A 329 -14.00 -28.32 8.86
C ASP A 329 -12.94 -27.76 7.91
N ARG A 330 -12.86 -26.44 7.78
CA ARG A 330 -11.86 -25.74 6.96
C ARG A 330 -11.45 -24.41 7.58
N MET A 331 -10.27 -23.92 7.20
CA MET A 331 -9.83 -22.56 7.51
C MET A 331 -10.50 -21.54 6.59
N PRO A 332 -10.67 -20.27 7.03
CA PRO A 332 -11.09 -19.17 6.18
C PRO A 332 -10.21 -19.01 4.93
N THR A 333 -10.80 -18.63 3.80
CA THR A 333 -10.13 -18.28 2.53
C THR A 333 -10.55 -16.88 2.07
N MET A 334 -9.93 -16.36 1.02
CA MET A 334 -10.31 -15.06 0.45
C MET A 334 -11.76 -15.03 -0.07
N ASP A 335 -12.32 -16.19 -0.43
CA ASP A 335 -13.70 -16.27 -0.93
C ASP A 335 -14.73 -15.98 0.18
N ASP A 336 -14.35 -16.17 1.45
CA ASP A 336 -15.21 -15.88 2.61
C ASP A 336 -15.24 -14.38 2.96
N GLU A 337 -14.38 -13.54 2.36
CA GLU A 337 -14.22 -12.13 2.74
C GLU A 337 -15.54 -11.35 2.66
N VAL A 338 -16.33 -11.61 1.64
CA VAL A 338 -17.61 -10.92 1.40
C VAL A 338 -18.67 -11.24 2.47
N ASP A 339 -18.55 -12.39 3.13
CA ASP A 339 -19.51 -12.88 4.13
C ASP A 339 -19.03 -12.69 5.58
N LEU A 340 -17.75 -12.31 5.78
CA LEU A 340 -17.12 -12.06 7.08
C LEU A 340 -17.01 -10.56 7.38
N GLN A 341 -18.16 -9.87 7.40
CA GLN A 341 -18.22 -8.41 7.51
C GLN A 341 -17.70 -7.89 8.86
N TYR A 342 -17.95 -8.60 9.97
CA TYR A 342 -17.42 -8.23 11.28
C TYR A 342 -15.89 -8.38 11.33
N ILE A 343 -15.31 -9.36 10.64
CA ILE A 343 -13.84 -9.45 10.48
C ILE A 343 -13.29 -8.27 9.67
N ARG A 344 -13.94 -7.89 8.56
CA ARG A 344 -13.56 -6.68 7.80
C ARG A 344 -13.62 -5.44 8.67
N ALA A 345 -14.64 -5.34 9.53
CA ALA A 345 -14.79 -4.26 10.48
C ALA A 345 -13.68 -4.26 11.56
N CYS A 346 -13.29 -5.43 12.08
CA CYS A 346 -12.13 -5.57 12.99
C CYS A 346 -10.82 -5.12 12.32
N MET A 347 -10.62 -5.43 11.04
CA MET A 347 -9.46 -4.99 10.28
C MET A 347 -9.39 -3.47 10.18
N LYS A 348 -10.50 -2.82 9.77
CA LYS A 348 -10.60 -1.36 9.69
C LYS A 348 -10.39 -0.70 11.05
N GLU A 349 -11.01 -1.24 12.09
CA GLU A 349 -10.85 -0.72 13.46
C GLU A 349 -9.43 -0.93 13.99
N THR A 350 -8.72 -1.99 13.61
CA THR A 350 -7.30 -2.16 13.97
C THR A 350 -6.44 -1.05 13.37
N LEU A 351 -6.62 -0.76 12.08
CA LEU A 351 -5.86 0.27 11.38
C LEU A 351 -6.17 1.70 11.88
N ARG A 352 -7.38 1.93 12.40
CA ARG A 352 -7.81 3.20 13.00
C ARG A 352 -7.40 3.33 14.47
N TRP A 353 -7.56 2.26 15.24
CA TRP A 353 -7.25 2.22 16.68
C TRP A 353 -5.74 2.23 16.93
N MET A 354 -4.97 1.56 16.08
CA MET A 354 -3.51 1.49 16.17
C MET A 354 -2.87 1.68 14.78
N PRO A 355 -2.87 2.91 14.24
CA PRO A 355 -2.27 3.17 12.93
C PRO A 355 -0.75 2.95 12.98
N THR A 356 -0.21 2.07 12.15
CA THR A 356 1.24 1.85 12.08
C THR A 356 2.01 3.11 11.65
N THR A 357 1.44 3.92 10.76
CA THR A 357 2.00 5.20 10.29
C THR A 357 1.35 6.39 11.00
N ILE A 358 1.52 6.45 12.32
CA ILE A 358 0.88 7.41 13.24
C ILE A 358 0.95 8.89 12.79
N LEU A 359 2.03 9.29 12.09
CA LEU A 359 2.21 10.64 11.54
C LEU A 359 2.36 10.64 10.00
N GLY A 360 1.78 9.66 9.32
CA GLY A 360 1.81 9.55 7.85
C GLY A 360 3.16 9.10 7.27
N ALA A 361 4.00 8.46 8.10
CA ALA A 361 5.36 7.98 7.83
C ALA A 361 6.37 9.09 7.48
N VAL A 362 6.20 9.77 6.35
CA VAL A 362 7.13 10.78 5.85
C VAL A 362 6.38 12.06 5.47
N PRO A 363 6.84 13.25 5.89
CA PRO A 363 6.22 14.51 5.51
C PRO A 363 6.22 14.71 3.99
N HIS A 364 5.14 15.33 3.52
CA HIS A 364 5.05 15.91 2.19
C HIS A 364 5.78 17.26 2.14
N ALA A 365 5.92 17.84 0.96
CA ALA A 365 6.25 19.25 0.80
C ALA A 365 5.40 19.87 -0.32
N VAL A 366 5.15 21.17 -0.17
CA VAL A 366 4.42 21.96 -1.16
C VAL A 366 5.38 22.56 -2.19
N THR A 367 5.06 22.48 -3.48
CA THR A 367 5.94 22.93 -4.57
C THR A 367 5.81 24.42 -4.92
N GLN A 368 4.72 25.06 -4.47
CA GLN A 368 4.43 26.48 -4.67
C GLN A 368 3.65 27.05 -3.49
N ASP A 369 3.57 28.38 -3.39
CA ASP A 369 2.73 29.04 -2.40
C ASP A 369 1.25 28.68 -2.65
N ASP A 370 0.50 28.44 -1.59
CA ASP A 370 -0.93 28.14 -1.63
C ASP A 370 -1.66 28.83 -0.47
N ILE A 371 -2.94 29.18 -0.70
CA ILE A 371 -3.81 29.73 0.35
C ILE A 371 -4.82 28.67 0.75
N TYR A 372 -4.90 28.40 2.06
CA TYR A 372 -5.85 27.47 2.64
C TYR A 372 -6.46 28.06 3.91
N ASN A 373 -7.80 28.14 3.96
CA ASN A 373 -8.55 28.75 5.06
C ASN A 373 -8.03 30.14 5.48
N GLY A 374 -7.65 30.97 4.51
CA GLY A 374 -7.13 32.32 4.75
C GLY A 374 -5.65 32.40 5.17
N TYR A 375 -4.98 31.26 5.33
CA TYR A 375 -3.56 31.20 5.68
C TYR A 375 -2.69 30.87 4.46
N LEU A 376 -1.48 31.43 4.43
CA LEU A 376 -0.44 31.10 3.48
C LEU A 376 0.31 29.84 3.91
N ILE A 377 0.32 28.84 3.04
CA ILE A 377 1.21 27.68 3.08
C ILE A 377 2.33 27.96 2.07
N PRO A 378 3.54 28.32 2.52
CA PRO A 378 4.60 28.78 1.62
C PRO A 378 5.29 27.61 0.90
N LYS A 379 5.79 27.88 -0.30
CA LYS A 379 6.62 26.96 -1.10
C LYS A 379 7.72 26.33 -0.25
N GLY A 380 7.86 25.01 -0.36
CA GLY A 380 8.86 24.22 0.34
C GLY A 380 8.53 23.94 1.81
N ALA A 381 7.36 24.36 2.32
CA ALA A 381 6.89 23.93 3.62
C ALA A 381 6.71 22.41 3.66
N GLY A 382 7.22 21.79 4.73
CA GLY A 382 6.89 20.40 5.04
C GLY A 382 5.42 20.30 5.44
N VAL A 383 4.75 19.21 5.09
CA VAL A 383 3.33 18.98 5.39
C VAL A 383 3.17 17.59 5.98
N LEU A 384 2.79 17.52 7.26
CA LEU A 384 2.60 16.29 8.01
C LEU A 384 1.13 15.89 8.03
N ASN A 385 0.86 14.61 7.79
CA ASN A 385 -0.45 14.01 8.00
C ASN A 385 -0.52 13.44 9.43
N ASN A 386 -1.22 14.12 10.35
CA ASN A 386 -1.40 13.66 11.73
C ASN A 386 -2.48 12.56 11.80
N VAL A 387 -2.12 11.36 11.31
CA VAL A 387 -3.03 10.21 11.19
C VAL A 387 -3.66 9.88 12.54
N TRP A 388 -2.85 9.76 13.60
CA TRP A 388 -3.35 9.50 14.95
C TRP A 388 -4.26 10.62 15.45
N GLY A 389 -3.91 11.88 15.22
CA GLY A 389 -4.76 13.02 15.58
C GLY A 389 -6.16 12.92 14.97
N ILE A 390 -6.23 12.57 13.69
CA ILE A 390 -7.49 12.37 12.93
C ILE A 390 -8.25 11.15 13.46
N HIS A 391 -7.56 10.04 13.73
CA HIS A 391 -8.16 8.80 14.21
C HIS A 391 -8.66 8.88 15.65
N MET A 392 -8.04 9.74 16.45
CA MET A 392 -8.41 9.98 17.84
C MET A 392 -9.38 11.15 18.01
N ASP A 393 -9.90 11.72 16.92
CA ASP A 393 -10.85 12.83 16.96
C ASP A 393 -12.22 12.37 17.47
N PRO A 394 -12.68 12.82 18.65
CA PRO A 394 -13.98 12.44 19.18
C PRO A 394 -15.16 12.99 18.35
N GLU A 395 -14.96 14.05 17.55
CA GLU A 395 -15.97 14.53 16.62
C GLU A 395 -16.18 13.55 15.45
N ARG A 396 -15.13 12.83 15.08
CA ARG A 396 -15.17 11.79 14.05
C ARG A 396 -15.57 10.42 14.59
N HIS A 397 -15.00 10.05 15.75
CA HIS A 397 -15.15 8.73 16.34
C HIS A 397 -15.45 8.86 17.84
N LEU A 398 -16.72 8.68 18.22
CA LEU A 398 -17.12 8.68 19.63
C LEU A 398 -16.31 7.63 20.41
N ASN A 399 -15.72 8.01 21.55
CA ASN A 399 -14.81 7.16 22.36
C ASN A 399 -13.67 6.55 21.52
N PRO A 400 -12.78 7.37 20.95
CA PRO A 400 -11.87 6.91 19.90
C PRO A 400 -10.77 5.94 20.36
N ARG A 401 -10.48 5.86 21.67
CA ARG A 401 -9.56 4.84 22.23
C ARG A 401 -10.23 3.50 22.53
N GLN A 402 -11.56 3.41 22.48
CA GLN A 402 -12.26 2.13 22.53
C GLN A 402 -12.15 1.44 21.16
N PHE A 403 -11.69 0.19 21.15
CA PHE A 403 -11.72 -0.66 19.97
C PHE A 403 -13.16 -1.11 19.71
N ASN A 404 -13.80 -0.57 18.69
CA ASN A 404 -15.18 -0.87 18.36
C ASN A 404 -15.37 -1.13 16.86
N PRO A 405 -15.40 -2.40 16.42
CA PRO A 405 -15.68 -2.76 15.03
C PRO A 405 -17.05 -2.31 14.52
N GLU A 406 -18.06 -2.11 15.38
CA GLU A 406 -19.41 -1.71 14.95
C GLU A 406 -19.42 -0.40 14.14
N ARG A 407 -18.37 0.44 14.28
CA ARG A 407 -18.17 1.64 13.47
C ARG A 407 -18.19 1.38 11.96
N TYR A 408 -17.82 0.17 11.56
CA TYR A 408 -17.61 -0.23 10.16
C TYR A 408 -18.52 -1.37 9.72
N ILE A 409 -19.53 -1.76 10.51
CA ILE A 409 -20.37 -2.92 10.20
C ILE A 409 -21.13 -2.75 8.88
N ASP A 410 -21.58 -1.53 8.59
CA ASP A 410 -22.29 -1.18 7.35
C ASP A 410 -21.36 -0.71 6.21
N ASP A 411 -20.05 -0.69 6.44
CA ASP A 411 -19.08 -0.21 5.44
C ASP A 411 -18.53 -1.36 4.58
N LEU A 412 -19.12 -1.50 3.39
CA LEU A 412 -18.76 -2.53 2.41
C LEU A 412 -17.57 -2.16 1.52
N GLN A 413 -16.97 -0.98 1.66
CA GLN A 413 -15.84 -0.56 0.84
C GLN A 413 -14.58 -1.37 1.15
N SER A 414 -13.76 -1.66 0.14
CA SER A 414 -12.37 -2.09 0.39
C SER A 414 -11.56 -0.94 1.03
N LEU A 415 -10.41 -1.26 1.62
CA LEU A 415 -9.48 -0.24 2.14
C LEU A 415 -9.08 0.76 1.04
N ALA A 416 -8.96 0.30 -0.20
CA ALA A 416 -8.63 1.14 -1.35
C ALA A 416 -9.80 2.06 -1.76
N ASP A 417 -11.02 1.54 -1.80
CA ASP A 417 -12.22 2.32 -2.12
C ASP A 417 -12.46 3.39 -1.06
N ALA A 418 -12.36 3.03 0.22
CA ALA A 418 -12.50 3.97 1.33
C ALA A 418 -11.44 5.07 1.29
N ALA A 419 -10.19 4.72 0.95
CA ALA A 419 -9.12 5.71 0.84
C ALA A 419 -9.27 6.65 -0.37
N ALA A 420 -9.95 6.20 -1.43
CA ALA A 420 -10.27 6.99 -2.62
C ALA A 420 -11.62 7.73 -2.52
N ASN A 421 -12.38 7.53 -1.43
CA ASN A 421 -13.73 8.07 -1.31
C ASN A 421 -13.77 9.61 -1.51
N PRO A 422 -14.71 10.14 -2.31
CA PRO A 422 -14.86 11.59 -2.50
C PRO A 422 -15.23 12.33 -1.21
N ASP A 423 -15.97 11.68 -0.32
CA ASP A 423 -16.35 12.18 0.98
C ASP A 423 -15.27 11.82 2.02
N ALA A 424 -14.59 12.85 2.55
CA ALA A 424 -13.51 12.67 3.51
C ALA A 424 -13.96 12.02 4.83
N SER A 425 -15.25 12.15 5.18
CA SER A 425 -15.82 11.54 6.38
C SER A 425 -16.00 10.02 6.24
N LYS A 426 -16.25 9.54 5.02
CA LYS A 426 -16.45 8.11 4.68
C LYS A 426 -15.16 7.33 4.47
N ARG A 427 -14.02 8.01 4.56
CA ARG A 427 -12.73 7.36 4.58
C ARG A 427 -12.52 6.66 5.93
N ASP A 428 -12.21 5.38 5.93
CA ASP A 428 -12.13 4.56 7.15
C ASP A 428 -10.91 4.87 8.02
N GLN A 429 -9.75 5.08 7.40
CA GLN A 429 -8.48 5.39 8.04
C GLN A 429 -7.53 6.20 7.13
N PHE A 430 -6.42 6.71 7.69
CA PHE A 430 -5.46 7.61 7.04
C PHE A 430 -4.04 7.02 6.98
N THR A 431 -3.87 5.78 7.44
CA THR A 431 -2.63 5.02 7.54
C THR A 431 -1.97 4.83 6.17
N PHE A 432 -2.77 4.63 5.13
CA PHE A 432 -2.24 4.45 3.76
C PHE A 432 -1.92 5.76 3.01
N GLY A 433 -1.99 6.93 3.65
CA GLY A 433 -1.66 8.21 3.02
C GLY A 433 -2.73 8.73 2.05
N ALA A 434 -2.44 9.69 1.18
CA ALA A 434 -3.45 10.31 0.32
C ALA A 434 -2.90 10.74 -1.06
N GLY A 435 -3.82 10.90 -2.02
CA GLY A 435 -3.52 11.39 -3.37
C GLY A 435 -2.47 10.57 -4.10
N ARG A 436 -1.61 11.23 -4.88
CA ARG A 436 -0.55 10.57 -5.69
C ARG A 436 0.44 9.74 -4.85
N ARG A 437 0.56 10.04 -3.55
CA ARG A 437 1.46 9.37 -2.61
C ARG A 437 0.77 8.27 -1.79
N ILE A 438 -0.48 7.93 -2.11
CA ILE A 438 -1.19 6.82 -1.47
C ILE A 438 -0.41 5.52 -1.59
N CYS A 439 -0.48 4.67 -0.56
CA CYS A 439 0.27 3.44 -0.47
C CYS A 439 -0.04 2.50 -1.65
N PRO A 440 0.98 2.05 -2.41
CA PRO A 440 0.77 1.07 -3.47
C PRO A 440 0.37 -0.30 -2.95
N GLY A 441 0.84 -0.69 -1.76
CA GLY A 441 0.67 -2.03 -1.21
C GLY A 441 -0.69 -2.28 -0.55
N ILE A 442 -1.64 -1.33 -0.63
CA ILE A 442 -2.92 -1.40 0.09
C ILE A 442 -3.71 -2.69 -0.21
N HIS A 443 -3.72 -3.15 -1.47
CA HIS A 443 -4.43 -4.36 -1.87
C HIS A 443 -3.79 -5.65 -1.36
N VAL A 444 -2.45 -5.66 -1.24
CA VAL A 444 -1.71 -6.80 -0.67
C VAL A 444 -1.90 -6.83 0.84
N ALA A 445 -1.77 -5.68 1.49
CA ALA A 445 -1.97 -5.52 2.93
C ALA A 445 -3.38 -5.96 3.35
N GLU A 446 -4.43 -5.49 2.66
CA GLU A 446 -5.82 -5.86 2.95
C GLU A 446 -6.03 -7.39 2.98
N ARG A 447 -5.55 -8.08 1.95
CA ARG A 447 -5.63 -9.55 1.86
C ARG A 447 -4.82 -10.25 2.95
N SER A 448 -3.63 -9.75 3.26
CA SER A 448 -2.76 -10.31 4.30
C SER A 448 -3.40 -10.17 5.69
N LEU A 449 -3.96 -8.99 5.96
CA LEU A 449 -4.63 -8.69 7.23
C LEU A 449 -5.91 -9.52 7.36
N PHE A 450 -6.74 -9.59 6.32
CA PHE A 450 -7.94 -10.41 6.33
C PHE A 450 -7.63 -11.90 6.60
N LEU A 451 -6.70 -12.51 5.85
CA LEU A 451 -6.30 -13.90 6.08
C LEU A 451 -5.65 -14.11 7.44
N GLY A 452 -4.80 -13.17 7.89
CA GLY A 452 -4.19 -13.19 9.21
C GLY A 452 -5.21 -13.20 10.32
N MET A 453 -6.07 -12.18 10.36
CA MET A 453 -7.05 -11.96 11.42
C MET A 453 -8.12 -13.07 11.45
N SER A 454 -8.71 -13.40 10.29
CA SER A 454 -9.76 -14.43 10.21
C SER A 454 -9.25 -15.80 10.67
N ARG A 455 -8.04 -16.20 10.25
CA ARG A 455 -7.50 -17.52 10.59
C ARG A 455 -6.96 -17.61 12.01
N ILE A 456 -6.37 -16.53 12.54
CA ILE A 456 -5.99 -16.46 13.95
C ILE A 456 -7.23 -16.68 14.82
N LEU A 457 -8.33 -15.95 14.56
CA LEU A 457 -9.58 -16.10 15.33
C LEU A 457 -10.31 -17.41 15.06
N TRP A 458 -10.20 -17.97 13.85
CA TRP A 458 -10.74 -19.29 13.58
C TRP A 458 -10.04 -20.35 14.44
N ALA A 459 -8.70 -20.30 14.56
CA ALA A 459 -7.89 -21.33 15.21
C ALA A 459 -7.69 -21.15 16.72
N PHE A 460 -7.60 -19.92 17.23
CA PHE A 460 -7.09 -19.64 18.57
C PHE A 460 -8.00 -18.75 19.43
N ASN A 461 -7.93 -18.97 20.74
CA ASN A 461 -8.26 -18.00 21.77
C ASN A 461 -6.97 -17.24 22.16
N ILE A 462 -7.07 -15.93 22.23
CA ILE A 462 -6.01 -15.03 22.71
C ILE A 462 -6.37 -14.64 24.13
N GLU A 463 -5.54 -15.07 25.08
CA GLU A 463 -5.78 -14.94 26.52
C GLU A 463 -4.62 -14.24 27.23
N PRO A 464 -4.86 -13.57 28.36
CA PRO A 464 -3.79 -12.97 29.14
C PRO A 464 -2.93 -14.03 29.82
N THR A 465 -1.63 -13.74 29.95
CA THR A 465 -0.81 -14.43 30.94
C THR A 465 -1.26 -14.02 32.35
N LEU A 466 -0.95 -14.85 33.35
CA LEU A 466 -1.26 -14.55 34.75
C LEU A 466 0.03 -14.16 35.48
N ASP A 467 -0.05 -13.19 36.38
CA ASP A 467 1.05 -12.84 37.29
C ASP A 467 1.19 -13.86 38.43
N GLU A 468 2.16 -13.64 39.33
CA GLU A 468 2.39 -14.49 40.51
C GLU A 468 1.18 -14.60 41.45
N LYS A 469 0.21 -13.67 41.36
CA LYS A 469 -1.01 -13.62 42.16
C LYS A 469 -2.22 -14.20 41.41
N GLY A 470 -2.04 -14.71 40.19
CA GLY A 470 -3.10 -15.24 39.36
C GLY A 470 -3.94 -14.17 38.65
N MET A 471 -3.50 -12.92 38.62
CA MET A 471 -4.21 -11.82 37.96
C MET A 471 -3.80 -11.70 36.48
N PRO A 472 -4.75 -11.39 35.57
CA PRO A 472 -4.44 -11.13 34.17
C PRO A 472 -3.43 -9.99 33.98
N VAL A 473 -2.35 -10.26 33.23
CA VAL A 473 -1.41 -9.25 32.74
C VAL A 473 -1.93 -8.75 31.40
N LEU A 474 -2.44 -7.51 31.38
CA LEU A 474 -2.93 -6.86 30.17
C LEU A 474 -1.90 -5.85 29.65
N PRO A 475 -1.71 -5.76 28.33
CA PRO A 475 -0.82 -4.78 27.74
C PRO A 475 -1.40 -3.37 27.84
N ASP A 476 -0.52 -2.37 27.85
CA ASP A 476 -0.93 -0.97 27.74
C ASP A 476 -1.04 -0.58 26.26
N ALA A 477 -2.23 -0.13 25.84
CA ALA A 477 -2.52 0.28 24.47
C ALA A 477 -1.72 1.52 24.02
N ASP A 478 -1.21 2.33 24.95
CA ASP A 478 -0.48 3.56 24.63
C ASP A 478 1.05 3.36 24.66
N ARG A 479 1.53 2.15 25.01
CA ARG A 479 2.96 1.80 24.95
C ARG A 479 3.36 1.33 23.57
N LEU A 480 3.91 2.26 22.78
CA LEU A 480 4.27 2.03 21.38
C LEU A 480 5.78 2.18 21.16
N THR A 481 6.29 1.38 20.23
CA THR A 481 7.63 1.59 19.66
C THR A 481 7.69 2.94 18.93
N GLN A 482 8.89 3.48 18.82
CA GLN A 482 9.13 4.79 18.21
C GLN A 482 9.78 4.61 16.84
N GLY A 483 9.34 5.38 15.85
CA GLY A 483 9.95 5.37 14.53
C GLY A 483 9.08 5.95 13.42
N PHE A 484 9.49 5.70 12.17
CA PHE A 484 8.66 5.99 10.98
C PHE A 484 7.36 5.17 10.97
N VAL A 485 7.44 3.98 11.56
CA VAL A 485 6.34 3.06 11.82
C VAL A 485 6.35 2.70 13.30
N CYS A 486 5.17 2.49 13.86
CA CYS A 486 4.95 2.17 15.26
C CYS A 486 4.15 0.86 15.37
N MET A 487 4.45 0.12 16.42
CA MET A 487 3.70 -1.06 16.84
C MET A 487 3.61 -1.05 18.37
N PRO A 488 2.76 -1.88 18.98
CA PRO A 488 2.82 -2.10 20.43
C PRO A 488 4.22 -2.50 20.88
N GLU A 489 4.66 -2.01 22.04
CA GLU A 489 5.80 -2.60 22.76
C GLU A 489 5.50 -4.08 23.07
N GLU A 490 6.54 -4.90 23.20
CA GLU A 490 6.35 -6.33 23.41
C GLU A 490 5.53 -6.63 24.68
N PHE A 491 4.54 -7.51 24.53
CA PHE A 491 3.67 -7.94 25.62
C PHE A 491 3.47 -9.46 25.65
N PRO A 492 3.25 -10.04 26.84
CA PRO A 492 2.97 -11.47 26.97
C PRO A 492 1.50 -11.78 26.63
N ALA A 493 1.26 -12.91 25.99
CA ALA A 493 -0.08 -13.44 25.72
C ALA A 493 -0.04 -14.97 25.63
N LYS A 494 -1.16 -15.62 25.94
CA LYS A 494 -1.37 -17.06 25.69
C LYS A 494 -2.16 -17.22 24.40
N ILE A 495 -1.59 -17.95 23.45
CA ILE A 495 -2.25 -18.33 22.20
C ILE A 495 -2.68 -19.79 22.31
N VAL A 496 -3.98 -20.03 22.50
CA VAL A 496 -4.52 -21.35 22.84
C VAL A 496 -5.41 -21.85 21.70
N PRO A 497 -5.19 -23.05 21.13
CA PRO A 497 -6.09 -23.58 20.12
C PRO A 497 -7.53 -23.72 20.66
N ARG A 498 -8.53 -23.28 19.89
CA ARG A 498 -9.95 -23.31 20.28
C ARG A 498 -10.50 -24.73 20.48
N SER A 499 -9.89 -25.72 19.83
CA SER A 499 -10.20 -27.15 19.99
C SER A 499 -9.07 -28.03 19.45
N SER A 500 -9.06 -29.29 19.86
CA SER A 500 -8.19 -30.34 19.29
C SER A 500 -8.36 -30.45 17.78
N GLU A 501 -9.60 -30.41 17.29
CA GLU A 501 -9.88 -30.61 15.85
C GLU A 501 -9.29 -29.47 15.01
N LYS A 502 -9.46 -28.21 15.46
CA LYS A 502 -8.88 -27.06 14.75
C LYS A 502 -7.35 -27.07 14.80
N ARG A 503 -6.76 -27.43 15.95
CA ARG A 503 -5.30 -27.62 16.08
C ARG A 503 -4.80 -28.65 15.06
N ASP A 504 -5.43 -29.81 15.00
CA ASP A 504 -5.02 -30.91 14.13
C ASP A 504 -5.19 -30.52 12.66
N LEU A 505 -6.23 -29.76 12.31
CA LEU A 505 -6.42 -29.24 10.96
C LEU A 505 -5.33 -28.24 10.56
N VAL A 506 -4.92 -27.33 11.46
CA VAL A 506 -3.79 -26.41 11.22
C VAL A 506 -2.51 -27.19 10.94
N VAL A 507 -2.19 -28.17 11.81
CA VAL A 507 -0.99 -29.00 11.67
C VAL A 507 -1.01 -29.78 10.36
N LYS A 508 -2.14 -30.45 10.07
CA LYS A 508 -2.33 -31.20 8.82
C LYS A 508 -2.19 -30.30 7.59
N SER A 509 -2.81 -29.13 7.60
CA SER A 509 -2.80 -28.19 6.47
C SER A 509 -1.41 -27.67 6.17
N TRP A 510 -0.62 -27.34 7.21
CA TRP A 510 0.77 -26.96 7.03
C TRP A 510 1.61 -28.12 6.51
N LYS A 511 1.51 -29.32 7.10
CA LYS A 511 2.28 -30.49 6.66
C LYS A 511 1.98 -30.92 5.23
N GLN A 512 0.73 -30.78 4.81
CA GLN A 512 0.33 -31.01 3.44
C GLN A 512 0.96 -29.98 2.50
N ALA A 513 0.83 -28.68 2.80
CA ALA A 513 1.42 -27.62 1.97
C ALA A 513 2.95 -27.72 1.91
N GLU A 514 3.61 -27.97 3.05
CA GLU A 514 5.05 -28.21 3.15
C GLU A 514 5.51 -29.34 2.21
N LYS A 515 4.72 -30.41 2.08
CA LYS A 515 5.04 -31.53 1.21
C LYS A 515 4.75 -31.26 -0.27
N GLU A 516 3.66 -30.56 -0.56
CA GLU A 516 3.15 -30.39 -1.93
C GLU A 516 3.85 -29.29 -2.71
N VAL A 517 4.20 -28.18 -2.04
CA VAL A 517 4.68 -26.98 -2.74
C VAL A 517 6.09 -26.54 -2.35
N LEU A 518 6.68 -27.12 -1.29
CA LEU A 518 8.02 -26.76 -0.81
C LEU A 518 9.04 -27.87 -0.98
N ASP A 519 10.26 -27.46 -1.29
CA ASP A 519 11.43 -28.31 -1.34
C ASP A 519 11.75 -28.84 0.06
N PRO A 520 11.98 -30.16 0.23
CA PRO A 520 12.08 -30.77 1.54
C PRO A 520 13.30 -30.29 2.35
N GLU A 521 14.38 -29.86 1.67
CA GLU A 521 15.62 -29.43 2.30
C GLU A 521 15.67 -27.92 2.48
N THR A 522 15.50 -27.18 1.39
CA THR A 522 15.68 -25.72 1.34
C THR A 522 14.44 -24.96 1.78
N LYS A 523 13.28 -25.64 1.84
CA LYS A 523 11.96 -25.05 2.11
C LYS A 523 11.60 -23.92 1.14
N GLN A 524 12.22 -23.89 -0.05
CA GLN A 524 11.87 -22.99 -1.15
C GLN A 524 10.75 -23.59 -1.99
N TRP A 525 10.10 -22.79 -2.83
CA TRP A 525 9.05 -23.27 -3.73
C TRP A 525 9.57 -24.29 -4.76
N LEU A 526 8.91 -25.46 -4.87
CA LEU A 526 9.28 -26.52 -5.82
C LEU A 526 9.18 -26.06 -7.29
N ALA A 527 8.02 -25.52 -7.69
CA ALA A 527 7.78 -25.09 -9.07
C ALA A 527 7.37 -23.61 -9.14
N ILE A 528 7.55 -23.02 -10.33
CA ILE A 528 6.82 -21.80 -10.71
C ILE A 528 5.35 -22.21 -10.70
N VAL A 529 4.63 -21.91 -9.63
CA VAL A 529 3.18 -22.03 -9.69
C VAL A 529 2.74 -20.93 -10.67
N VAL A 530 2.51 -21.32 -11.92
CA VAL A 530 1.82 -20.46 -12.87
C VAL A 530 0.42 -20.31 -12.30
N PHE A 531 0.16 -19.19 -11.63
CA PHE A 531 -1.19 -18.81 -11.27
C PHE A 531 -1.90 -18.44 -12.56
N ALA A 532 -2.51 -19.46 -13.16
CA ALA A 532 -3.47 -19.34 -14.23
C ALA A 532 -4.65 -18.51 -13.71
N ALA A 533 -4.57 -17.19 -13.85
CA ALA A 533 -5.74 -16.50 -14.33
C ALA A 533 -5.99 -17.09 -15.73
N THR A 534 -7.12 -17.76 -15.91
CA THR A 534 -7.56 -18.53 -17.09
C THR A 534 -6.86 -19.87 -17.35
N GLU A 535 -7.68 -20.93 -17.42
CA GLU A 535 -7.36 -22.30 -17.77
C GLU A 535 -6.29 -22.44 -18.88
N ALA A 536 -5.21 -23.23 -18.67
CA ALA A 536 -4.70 -24.21 -19.63
C ALA A 536 -3.34 -24.84 -19.23
N ARG A 537 -3.35 -26.18 -19.30
CA ARG A 537 -2.29 -27.15 -19.69
C ARG A 537 -0.81 -26.81 -19.47
N ILE A 538 -0.16 -27.70 -18.71
CA ILE A 538 1.28 -27.96 -18.73
C ILE A 538 1.71 -28.28 -20.17
N LEU A 539 2.57 -27.43 -20.75
CA LEU A 539 3.34 -27.72 -21.96
C LEU A 539 4.81 -27.86 -21.55
N HIS A 540 5.31 -29.10 -21.57
CA HIS A 540 6.74 -29.35 -21.66
C HIS A 540 7.18 -29.00 -23.08
N LEU A 541 7.94 -27.92 -23.24
CA LEU A 541 8.66 -27.65 -24.47
C LEU A 541 10.06 -28.27 -24.36
N GLN A 542 10.26 -29.39 -25.06
CA GLN A 542 11.58 -29.73 -25.57
C GLN A 542 11.91 -28.81 -26.76
N PRO A 543 13.20 -28.48 -26.99
CA PRO A 543 13.57 -27.55 -28.03
C PRO A 543 13.61 -28.28 -29.39
N GLU A 544 12.66 -27.97 -30.28
CA GLU A 544 12.81 -28.27 -31.70
C GLU A 544 13.33 -27.04 -32.46
N ASN A 545 14.42 -27.32 -33.16
CA ASN A 545 15.25 -26.49 -34.00
C ASN A 545 14.53 -26.20 -35.32
N THR A 546 14.11 -24.97 -35.60
CA THR A 546 13.92 -24.51 -36.99
C THR A 546 14.30 -23.04 -37.17
N SER A 547 15.29 -22.85 -38.02
CA SER A 547 15.73 -21.62 -38.64
C SER A 547 14.73 -21.15 -39.71
N ASN A 548 14.23 -19.92 -39.61
CA ASN A 548 13.88 -19.13 -40.80
C ASN A 548 13.89 -17.62 -40.50
N PRO A 549 14.81 -16.84 -41.08
CA PRO A 549 14.86 -15.39 -40.96
C PRO A 549 14.20 -14.78 -42.19
N ASN A 550 12.98 -14.24 -42.06
CA ASN A 550 12.42 -13.25 -42.99
C ASN A 550 11.04 -12.80 -42.49
N HIS A 551 10.97 -11.68 -41.77
CA HIS A 551 9.99 -10.62 -42.03
C HIS A 551 10.35 -9.35 -41.24
N PRO A 552 10.19 -8.15 -41.81
CA PRO A 552 10.71 -6.91 -41.25
C PRO A 552 9.80 -6.31 -40.17
N VAL A 553 10.45 -5.59 -39.26
CA VAL A 553 9.88 -4.78 -38.18
C VAL A 553 9.22 -3.54 -38.78
N GLU A 554 7.95 -3.31 -38.45
CA GLU A 554 7.29 -2.01 -38.64
C GLU A 554 7.07 -1.32 -37.29
N ASP A 555 7.54 -0.08 -37.25
CA ASP A 555 7.48 0.91 -36.19
C ASP A 555 6.08 1.52 -36.13
N LEU A 556 5.41 1.42 -34.99
CA LEU A 556 4.18 2.15 -34.69
C LEU A 556 4.38 2.92 -33.39
N SER A 557 4.99 4.09 -33.54
CA SER A 557 4.84 5.21 -32.63
C SER A 557 3.43 5.80 -32.77
N GLU A 558 2.91 6.33 -31.65
CA GLU A 558 1.64 7.07 -31.48
C GLU A 558 0.40 6.24 -31.09
N THR A 559 0.00 6.35 -29.82
CA THR A 559 -1.39 6.12 -29.36
C THR A 559 -1.83 7.27 -28.43
N PRO A 560 -3.03 7.86 -28.63
CA PRO A 560 -3.56 8.91 -27.78
C PRO A 560 -4.28 8.37 -26.53
N HIS A 561 -4.26 9.19 -25.48
CA HIS A 561 -4.92 8.96 -24.20
C HIS A 561 -6.47 8.99 -24.30
N PHE A 562 -7.14 7.96 -23.77
CA PHE A 562 -8.54 8.05 -23.36
C PHE A 562 -8.73 7.49 -21.95
N TYR A 563 -9.17 8.36 -21.03
CA TYR A 563 -9.71 8.00 -19.72
C TYR A 563 -11.23 7.85 -19.86
N GLY A 564 -11.79 6.72 -19.44
CA GLY A 564 -13.23 6.50 -19.35
C GLY A 564 -13.55 5.46 -18.28
N THR A 565 -14.10 5.93 -17.16
CA THR A 565 -14.64 5.13 -16.06
C THR A 565 -16.04 4.63 -16.43
N ASN A 566 -16.29 3.33 -16.39
CA ASN A 566 -17.65 2.79 -16.27
C ASN A 566 -17.67 1.58 -15.31
N PRO A 567 -18.69 1.45 -14.45
CA PRO A 567 -18.75 0.43 -13.40
C PRO A 567 -19.24 -0.90 -13.96
N VAL A 568 -18.54 -1.99 -13.65
CA VAL A 568 -19.00 -3.36 -13.94
C VAL A 568 -19.67 -3.91 -12.68
N TYR A 569 -20.98 -4.11 -12.74
CA TYR A 569 -21.72 -4.92 -11.76
C TYR A 569 -21.40 -6.40 -12.00
N SER A 570 -20.99 -7.15 -10.96
CA SER A 570 -20.84 -8.61 -11.05
C SER A 570 -22.19 -9.29 -10.82
N VAL A 571 -22.71 -9.99 -11.82
CA VAL A 571 -23.85 -10.90 -11.68
C VAL A 571 -23.32 -12.33 -11.69
N SER A 572 -23.54 -13.07 -10.61
CA SER A 572 -23.16 -14.47 -10.47
C SER A 572 -24.09 -15.38 -11.29
N SER A 573 -23.47 -16.34 -12.00
CA SER A 573 -24.05 -17.54 -12.63
C SER A 573 -25.47 -17.40 -13.21
N VAL A 574 -25.58 -16.80 -14.39
CA VAL A 574 -26.75 -16.99 -15.27
C VAL A 574 -26.30 -17.74 -16.51
N ASN A 575 -27.08 -18.75 -16.93
CA ASN A 575 -26.86 -19.49 -18.17
C ASN A 575 -26.86 -18.50 -19.36
N MET A 576 -25.69 -18.24 -19.92
CA MET A 576 -25.42 -17.17 -20.88
C MET A 576 -26.31 -17.26 -22.13
N ASN A 577 -26.64 -18.48 -22.57
CA ASN A 577 -27.54 -18.70 -23.71
C ASN A 577 -28.96 -18.18 -23.41
N LYS A 578 -29.41 -18.35 -22.16
CA LYS A 578 -30.71 -17.85 -21.70
C LYS A 578 -30.75 -16.33 -21.60
N LEU A 579 -29.61 -15.70 -21.32
CA LEU A 579 -29.48 -14.24 -21.26
C LEU A 579 -29.55 -13.62 -22.67
N VAL A 580 -28.93 -14.28 -23.65
CA VAL A 580 -29.00 -13.90 -25.07
C VAL A 580 -30.41 -14.10 -25.61
N ASP A 581 -31.07 -15.23 -25.32
CA ASP A 581 -32.43 -15.49 -25.77
C ASP A 581 -33.45 -14.52 -25.14
N ASN A 582 -33.36 -14.25 -23.83
CA ASN A 582 -34.22 -13.28 -23.15
C ASN A 582 -34.00 -11.83 -23.66
N PHE A 583 -32.78 -11.49 -24.07
CA PHE A 583 -32.47 -10.18 -24.63
C PHE A 583 -33.07 -10.02 -26.04
N TRP A 584 -33.07 -11.08 -26.85
CA TRP A 584 -33.76 -11.07 -28.15
C TRP A 584 -35.28 -11.04 -28.01
N GLU A 585 -35.87 -11.73 -27.02
CA GLU A 585 -37.30 -11.59 -26.70
C GLU A 585 -37.65 -10.18 -26.21
N TRP A 586 -36.78 -9.51 -25.46
CA TRP A 586 -36.98 -8.13 -25.03
C TRP A 586 -36.82 -7.12 -26.17
N ALA A 587 -35.84 -7.33 -27.05
CA ALA A 587 -35.55 -6.42 -28.17
C ALA A 587 -36.56 -6.55 -29.32
N LEU A 588 -37.21 -7.71 -29.48
CA LEU A 588 -38.13 -8.01 -30.58
C LEU A 588 -39.57 -8.33 -30.14
N GLY A 589 -39.87 -8.33 -28.83
CA GLY A 589 -41.18 -8.67 -28.28
C GLY A 589 -42.03 -7.45 -27.88
N ASP A 590 -43.33 -7.52 -28.21
CA ASP A 590 -44.36 -6.50 -27.98
C ASP A 590 -44.73 -6.33 -26.48
N ALA A 591 -43.84 -5.74 -25.66
CA ALA A 591 -44.15 -5.35 -24.28
C ALA A 591 -44.38 -3.83 -24.14
N PRO A 592 -45.41 -3.38 -23.39
CA PRO A 592 -45.93 -2.01 -23.46
C PRO A 592 -45.04 -1.01 -22.71
N ARG A 593 -44.61 0.05 -23.40
CA ARG A 593 -43.76 1.13 -22.86
C ARG A 593 -44.62 2.20 -22.16
N THR A 594 -44.35 2.47 -20.89
CA THR A 594 -44.83 3.69 -20.21
C THR A 594 -44.08 4.92 -20.74
N PRO A 595 -44.74 6.06 -21.04
CA PRO A 595 -44.10 7.16 -21.75
C PRO A 595 -43.36 8.10 -20.81
N VAL A 596 -42.09 8.37 -21.09
CA VAL A 596 -41.36 9.57 -20.65
C VAL A 596 -41.26 10.48 -21.87
N PRO A 597 -41.70 11.75 -21.82
CA PRO A 597 -41.73 12.60 -22.99
C PRO A 597 -40.36 13.25 -23.21
N TYR A 598 -39.73 12.98 -24.36
CA TYR A 598 -38.76 13.90 -24.96
C TYR A 598 -38.92 13.90 -26.49
N HIS A 599 -38.60 15.07 -27.05
CA HIS A 599 -38.89 15.57 -28.38
C HIS A 599 -38.31 14.77 -29.56
N ASP A 600 -38.99 14.95 -30.70
CA ASP A 600 -38.77 14.40 -32.04
C ASP A 600 -37.35 14.52 -32.62
N ASP A 601 -37.15 13.64 -33.61
CA ASP A 601 -36.07 13.54 -34.62
C ASP A 601 -34.74 12.92 -34.15
N ASP A 602 -34.65 11.58 -34.13
CA ASP A 602 -33.44 10.79 -34.50
C ASP A 602 -33.71 9.25 -34.42
N ASP A 603 -34.58 8.74 -35.30
CA ASP A 603 -34.93 7.30 -35.33
C ASP A 603 -34.06 6.45 -36.29
N LEU A 604 -32.91 6.97 -36.76
CA LEU A 604 -31.97 6.20 -37.59
C LEU A 604 -30.65 5.83 -36.92
N GLU A 605 -30.26 6.45 -35.81
CA GLU A 605 -28.96 6.16 -35.17
C GLU A 605 -28.94 4.85 -34.36
N TRP A 606 -30.08 4.46 -33.77
CA TRP A 606 -30.18 3.24 -32.96
C TRP A 606 -29.94 1.95 -33.76
N VAL A 607 -30.39 1.90 -35.02
CA VAL A 607 -30.24 0.73 -35.89
C VAL A 607 -28.79 0.60 -36.40
N THR A 608 -28.09 1.72 -36.60
CA THR A 608 -26.70 1.74 -37.06
C THR A 608 -25.67 1.49 -35.97
N ALA A 609 -25.97 1.75 -34.69
CA ALA A 609 -25.00 1.57 -33.59
C ALA A 609 -25.08 0.19 -32.92
N VAL A 610 -26.28 -0.36 -32.77
CA VAL A 610 -26.48 -1.58 -31.96
C VAL A 610 -26.15 -2.85 -32.75
N ILE A 611 -26.48 -2.89 -34.05
CA ILE A 611 -26.24 -4.08 -34.89
C ILE A 611 -24.74 -4.37 -35.06
N PRO A 612 -23.86 -3.40 -35.38
CA PRO A 612 -22.42 -3.65 -35.45
C PRO A 612 -21.85 -4.10 -34.10
N MET A 613 -22.28 -3.49 -32.99
CA MET A 613 -21.78 -3.81 -31.66
C MET A 613 -22.11 -5.26 -31.25
N VAL A 614 -23.31 -5.73 -31.58
CA VAL A 614 -23.76 -7.11 -31.33
C VAL A 614 -23.04 -8.11 -32.24
N VAL A 615 -22.78 -7.76 -33.50
CA VAL A 615 -21.99 -8.59 -34.43
C VAL A 615 -20.54 -8.67 -33.99
N THR A 616 -19.93 -7.57 -33.55
CA THR A 616 -18.56 -7.52 -33.01
C THR A 616 -18.43 -8.36 -31.74
N GLN A 617 -19.38 -8.24 -30.79
CA GLN A 617 -19.40 -9.07 -29.60
C GLN A 617 -19.64 -10.55 -29.94
N SER A 618 -20.48 -10.88 -30.93
CA SER A 618 -20.69 -12.28 -31.31
C SER A 618 -19.48 -12.88 -32.04
N MET A 619 -18.79 -12.10 -32.87
CA MET A 619 -17.59 -12.54 -33.60
C MET A 619 -16.35 -12.64 -32.72
N MET A 620 -16.28 -11.92 -31.59
CA MET A 620 -15.21 -12.09 -30.59
C MET A 620 -15.29 -13.44 -29.86
N TYR A 621 -16.45 -14.10 -29.83
CA TYR A 621 -16.69 -15.32 -29.06
C TYR A 621 -16.82 -16.60 -29.93
N TYR A 622 -17.00 -16.47 -31.25
CA TYR A 622 -17.07 -17.58 -32.20
C TYR A 622 -15.97 -17.49 -33.26
N SER A 623 -15.46 -18.63 -33.76
CA SER A 623 -14.63 -18.61 -34.98
C SER A 623 -15.45 -18.04 -36.16
N GLY A 624 -14.81 -17.31 -37.07
CA GLY A 624 -15.49 -16.54 -38.12
C GLY A 624 -16.50 -17.34 -38.96
N GLU A 625 -16.29 -18.64 -39.15
CA GLU A 625 -17.23 -19.55 -39.83
C GLU A 625 -18.46 -19.91 -38.98
N ALA A 626 -18.32 -20.03 -37.66
CA ALA A 626 -19.41 -20.37 -36.75
C ALA A 626 -20.38 -19.20 -36.54
N ALA A 627 -19.87 -17.96 -36.51
CA ALA A 627 -20.69 -16.74 -36.45
C ALA A 627 -21.59 -16.59 -37.70
N MET A 628 -21.06 -16.88 -38.88
CA MET A 628 -21.79 -16.80 -40.16
C MET A 628 -23.00 -17.75 -40.22
N LYS A 629 -22.88 -18.93 -39.60
CA LYS A 629 -23.92 -19.96 -39.61
C LYS A 629 -25.05 -19.71 -38.61
N HIS A 630 -24.80 -18.93 -37.56
CA HIS A 630 -25.79 -18.59 -36.52
C HIS A 630 -26.48 -17.24 -36.73
N ILE A 631 -25.78 -16.26 -37.29
CA ILE A 631 -26.29 -14.88 -37.42
C ILE A 631 -27.00 -14.67 -38.76
N GLY A 632 -26.49 -15.26 -39.85
CA GLY A 632 -27.00 -15.06 -41.22
C GLY A 632 -28.51 -15.29 -41.40
N PRO A 633 -29.11 -16.36 -40.85
CA PRO A 633 -30.55 -16.60 -40.98
C PRO A 633 -31.45 -15.63 -40.21
N ARG A 634 -30.91 -14.91 -39.20
CA ARG A 634 -31.69 -14.02 -38.30
C ARG A 634 -31.75 -12.57 -38.75
N LEU A 635 -30.81 -12.14 -39.61
CA LEU A 635 -30.75 -10.76 -40.13
C LEU A 635 -31.51 -10.55 -41.45
N GLY A 636 -31.92 -11.63 -42.12
CA GLY A 636 -32.74 -11.54 -43.34
C GLY A 636 -32.15 -10.60 -44.42
N PRO A 637 -32.96 -9.82 -45.14
CA PRO A 637 -32.53 -9.03 -46.31
C PRO A 637 -31.50 -7.92 -46.02
N ASP A 638 -31.26 -7.57 -44.76
CA ASP A 638 -30.22 -6.60 -44.39
C ASP A 638 -28.80 -7.21 -44.38
N TRP A 639 -28.69 -8.54 -44.46
CA TRP A 639 -27.40 -9.24 -44.57
C TRP A 639 -26.66 -8.95 -45.88
N ASP A 640 -27.39 -8.77 -46.98
CA ASP A 640 -26.80 -8.50 -48.29
C ASP A 640 -26.27 -7.05 -48.41
N LYS A 641 -26.80 -6.11 -47.61
CA LYS A 641 -26.24 -4.76 -47.47
C LYS A 641 -24.93 -4.77 -46.68
N PHE A 642 -24.81 -5.63 -45.67
CA PHE A 642 -23.61 -5.72 -44.83
C PHE A 642 -22.40 -6.27 -45.59
N LYS A 643 -22.61 -7.27 -46.49
CA LYS A 643 -21.57 -7.81 -47.38
C LYS A 643 -20.99 -6.80 -48.38
N ALA A 644 -21.73 -5.74 -48.71
CA ALA A 644 -21.30 -4.74 -49.68
C ALA A 644 -20.28 -3.74 -49.12
N THR A 645 -20.12 -3.69 -47.79
CA THR A 645 -19.15 -2.83 -47.12
C THR A 645 -17.85 -3.61 -46.93
N ASP A 646 -16.77 -3.17 -47.56
CA ASP A 646 -15.46 -3.84 -47.47
C ASP A 646 -15.02 -3.93 -46.00
N LEU A 647 -14.95 -5.16 -45.47
CA LEU A 647 -14.53 -5.49 -44.10
C LEU A 647 -13.18 -4.87 -43.72
N ARG A 648 -12.34 -4.49 -44.70
CA ARG A 648 -11.07 -3.80 -44.47
C ARG A 648 -11.25 -2.36 -43.96
N GLN A 649 -12.31 -1.66 -44.35
CA GLN A 649 -12.59 -0.31 -43.83
C GLN A 649 -13.03 -0.36 -42.37
N PHE A 650 -13.68 -1.44 -41.93
CA PHE A 650 -14.14 -1.59 -40.55
C PHE A 650 -12.98 -1.82 -39.57
N TRP A 651 -11.90 -2.47 -40.03
CA TRP A 651 -10.67 -2.64 -39.23
C TRP A 651 -9.81 -1.37 -39.11
N TYR A 652 -10.04 -0.35 -39.95
CA TYR A 652 -9.31 0.92 -39.90
C TYR A 652 -9.98 1.96 -38.99
N LEU A 653 -11.23 1.71 -38.58
CA LEU A 653 -12.04 2.58 -37.70
C LEU A 653 -12.11 2.09 -36.24
N LEU A 654 -11.66 0.86 -35.98
CA LEU A 654 -11.37 0.30 -34.65
C LEU A 654 -9.90 0.53 -34.33
#